data_AF-A0A968RKN4-F1
#
_entry.id   AF-A0A968RKN4-F1
#
_cell.length_a   1.000
_cell.length_b   1.000
_cell.length_c   1.000
_cell.angle_alpha   90.00
_cell.angle_beta   90.00
_cell.angle_gamma   90.00
#
_symmetry.space_group_name_H-M   'P 1'
#
loop_
_entity.id
_entity.type
_entity.pdbx_description
1 polymer ?
#
loop_
_entity_poly.entity_id
_entity_poly.type
_entity_poly.pdbx_seq_one_letter_code
_entity_poly.pdbx_strand_id
1 'polypeptide(L)'
;MLFSLYGAFSKRHKEIVAEQEDMFMQFEAFKKNFEQHQFFNFTFYDTSSITKLKTEVQRFRESLQNWGNEIPSQLQEEIKRLSENTVLIDLDFQEQIQELEYAQDLFIEEINEASLFRKGVEKKILTIPKRQKYLESLIEQLESTYFHLKDFDLYYEWERHWLLCTDNERSIVRALIKARPPVWEAAFKSWYLYYFLSKNYNQNLVSPSDDAMADYSLDHQVLRPMLLRQIEATWAKLRDVHFKALKKNNKEAYQTITAKKWDISEKSANLLPIWSSCFDAITHTTPIVLATTSVAYELLSNHDTPRFDYLFIEAAHTASIAQWLPLFPLADQVTLFTNPSLGHSDLEALKPWHPTTSSLKSYFGKSLGIMPFQAAIYQSLNHISRFATPHLQLKQVDGRYLEKEGINEAEVEEVIRLLNEIKSPDERTYPSVGIVCFTYPQRNLMVECLENIKLGKGKILLEALERHGLGVLHAEELSAQTYDVLIVSNTFGTVDVLGNLPKALAALETEVGTTWINTILACAQNQVFVVNSIPMNKIEEWVNFPKSKGCYRWGNFILYAQAVENENHTTQSTILDNLKKQHTQPSSIFLEEVQAALKAYFEPERILQHTVQHEHPIALGITSNKTEALISLQYEGKQFPHQHTDYCWEHEYQQQLTEEEINTLPLWSINWWKKSKTR
;
A
#
# COMPACT_ATOMS: atom_id res chain seq x y z
N MET A 1 81.99 -4.92 87.83
CA MET A 1 81.65 -6.16 88.58
C MET A 1 81.67 -5.86 90.09
N LEU A 2 80.71 -5.05 90.55
CA LEU A 2 80.39 -4.75 91.97
C LEU A 2 79.04 -4.00 92.11
N PHE A 3 78.45 -3.50 91.00
CA PHE A 3 77.08 -2.99 90.94
C PHE A 3 76.02 -3.98 90.41
N SER A 4 76.40 -5.18 89.94
CA SER A 4 75.44 -6.19 89.46
C SER A 4 74.96 -7.18 90.53
N LEU A 5 75.51 -7.12 91.75
CA LEU A 5 75.18 -8.04 92.84
C LEU A 5 74.15 -7.46 93.84
N TYR A 6 73.96 -6.14 93.89
CA TYR A 6 72.95 -5.49 94.75
C TYR A 6 71.57 -5.30 94.08
N GLY A 7 71.47 -5.49 92.75
CA GLY A 7 70.19 -5.42 92.01
C GLY A 7 69.30 -6.66 92.18
N ALA A 8 69.84 -7.79 92.64
CA ALA A 8 69.11 -9.06 92.72
C ALA A 8 68.16 -9.19 93.94
N PHE A 9 68.27 -8.32 94.94
CA PHE A 9 67.57 -8.46 96.22
C PHE A 9 66.70 -7.26 96.65
N SER A 10 66.52 -6.25 95.79
CA SER A 10 65.56 -5.15 96.03
C SER A 10 64.24 -5.41 95.30
N LYS A 11 63.13 -5.54 96.04
CA LYS A 11 61.77 -5.75 95.51
C LYS A 11 61.38 -4.64 94.51
N ARG A 12 61.76 -3.39 94.82
CA ARG A 12 61.52 -2.20 93.99
C ARG A 12 62.31 -2.20 92.67
N HIS A 13 63.50 -2.82 92.64
CA HIS A 13 64.30 -2.91 91.41
C HIS A 13 63.77 -3.99 90.47
N LYS A 14 63.27 -5.12 91.01
CA LYS A 14 62.59 -6.16 90.22
C LYS A 14 61.27 -5.67 89.64
N GLU A 15 60.51 -4.87 90.40
CA GLU A 15 59.28 -4.22 89.90
C GLU A 15 59.57 -3.24 88.76
N ILE A 16 60.60 -2.39 88.89
CA ILE A 16 61.00 -1.47 87.81
C ILE A 16 61.47 -2.22 86.56
N VAL A 17 62.28 -3.27 86.68
CA VAL A 17 62.74 -4.03 85.50
C VAL A 17 61.58 -4.76 84.83
N ALA A 18 60.64 -5.32 85.61
CA ALA A 18 59.43 -5.96 85.07
C ALA A 18 58.51 -4.96 84.35
N GLU A 19 58.30 -3.75 84.88
CA GLU A 19 57.55 -2.69 84.19
C GLU A 19 58.25 -2.21 82.91
N GLN A 20 59.58 -2.20 82.88
CA GLN A 20 60.35 -1.86 81.68
C GLN A 20 60.22 -2.94 80.60
N GLU A 21 60.31 -4.21 80.97
CA GLU A 21 60.11 -5.34 80.06
C GLU A 21 58.68 -5.36 79.49
N ASP A 22 57.66 -5.07 80.33
CA ASP A 22 56.26 -4.98 79.88
C ASP A 22 56.04 -3.83 78.88
N MET A 23 56.61 -2.64 79.12
CA MET A 23 56.55 -1.52 78.16
C MET A 23 57.16 -1.86 76.80
N PHE A 24 58.29 -2.59 76.78
CA PHE A 24 58.89 -3.05 75.53
C PHE A 24 58.01 -4.06 74.80
N MET A 25 57.37 -4.99 75.52
CA MET A 25 56.42 -5.94 74.92
C MET A 25 55.19 -5.23 74.32
N GLN A 26 54.62 -4.25 75.02
CA GLN A 26 53.49 -3.46 74.50
C GLN A 26 53.89 -2.64 73.27
N PHE A 27 55.10 -2.07 73.25
CA PHE A 27 55.60 -1.33 72.10
C PHE A 27 55.86 -2.23 70.88
N GLU A 28 56.41 -3.42 71.06
CA GLU A 28 56.58 -4.40 69.96
C GLU A 28 55.23 -4.89 69.43
N ALA A 29 54.23 -5.10 70.30
CA ALA A 29 52.87 -5.43 69.88
C ALA A 29 52.23 -4.29 69.07
N PHE A 30 52.42 -3.04 69.50
CA PHE A 30 51.99 -1.84 68.77
C PHE A 30 52.68 -1.73 67.40
N LYS A 31 54.00 -1.90 67.35
CA LYS A 31 54.79 -1.87 66.11
C LYS A 31 54.31 -2.94 65.13
N LYS A 32 54.10 -4.18 65.60
CA LYS A 32 53.58 -5.27 64.77
C LYS A 32 52.19 -4.98 64.23
N ASN A 33 51.31 -4.38 65.03
CA ASN A 33 49.97 -3.99 64.56
C ASN A 33 50.02 -2.90 63.49
N PHE A 34 50.91 -1.92 63.64
CA PHE A 34 51.12 -0.88 62.63
C PHE A 34 51.75 -1.42 61.33
N GLU A 35 52.72 -2.34 61.43
CA GLU A 35 53.30 -2.99 60.24
C GLU A 35 52.27 -3.83 59.46
N GLN A 36 51.26 -4.37 60.14
CA GLN A 36 50.14 -5.06 59.50
C GLN A 36 49.15 -4.12 58.82
N HIS A 37 48.99 -2.90 59.33
CA HIS A 37 48.04 -1.90 58.84
C HIS A 37 48.75 -0.55 58.68
N GLN A 38 49.60 -0.44 57.65
CA GLN A 38 50.35 0.79 57.39
C GLN A 38 49.43 1.90 56.85
N PHE A 39 48.84 2.69 57.75
CA PHE A 39 47.96 3.81 57.38
C PHE A 39 48.71 5.02 56.82
N PHE A 40 49.99 5.17 57.18
CA PHE A 40 50.89 6.21 56.67
C PHE A 40 52.33 5.72 56.68
N ASN A 41 53.19 6.37 55.90
CA ASN A 41 54.59 5.98 55.81
C ASN A 41 55.35 6.35 57.10
N PHE A 42 55.74 5.35 57.88
CA PHE A 42 56.57 5.53 59.07
C PHE A 42 57.49 4.32 59.28
N THR A 43 58.74 4.58 59.68
CA THR A 43 59.73 3.53 59.96
C THR A 43 60.24 3.70 61.39
N PHE A 44 60.15 2.64 62.19
CA PHE A 44 60.66 2.61 63.56
C PHE A 44 62.17 2.35 63.57
N TYR A 45 62.91 3.10 64.39
CA TYR A 45 64.37 2.94 64.56
C TYR A 45 64.72 2.31 65.92
N ASP A 46 66.01 2.40 66.32
CA ASP A 46 66.58 1.75 67.50
C ASP A 46 65.85 2.10 68.82
N THR A 47 65.26 1.08 69.46
CA THR A 47 64.52 1.18 70.72
C THR A 47 65.27 0.59 71.91
N SER A 48 66.59 0.35 71.81
CA SER A 48 67.42 -0.31 72.85
C SER A 48 67.42 0.31 74.25
N SER A 49 66.86 1.51 74.45
CA SER A 49 66.67 2.10 75.78
C SER A 49 65.34 2.84 75.89
N ILE A 50 64.81 2.97 77.10
CA ILE A 50 63.51 3.63 77.37
C ILE A 50 63.50 5.08 76.91
N THR A 51 64.63 5.78 77.02
CA THR A 51 64.77 7.15 76.54
C THR A 51 64.64 7.22 75.02
N LYS A 52 65.16 6.22 74.29
CA LYS A 52 65.01 6.11 72.83
C LYS A 52 63.58 5.72 72.44
N LEU A 53 62.98 4.76 73.14
CA LEU A 53 61.59 4.34 72.93
C LEU A 53 60.61 5.52 73.09
N LYS A 54 60.79 6.35 74.13
CA LYS A 54 59.96 7.55 74.33
C LYS A 54 60.09 8.55 73.18
N THR A 55 61.30 8.73 72.65
CA THR A 55 61.56 9.61 71.50
C THR A 55 60.89 9.08 70.23
N GLU A 56 60.94 7.78 69.97
CA GLU A 56 60.30 7.17 68.80
C GLU A 56 58.77 7.21 68.88
N VAL A 57 58.18 6.97 70.05
CA VAL A 57 56.72 7.13 70.26
C VAL A 57 56.29 8.58 70.03
N GLN A 58 57.10 9.55 70.45
CA GLN A 58 56.81 10.96 70.22
C GLN A 58 56.90 11.32 68.72
N ARG A 59 57.91 10.83 68.01
CA ARG A 59 58.04 11.00 66.56
C ARG A 59 56.88 10.37 65.81
N PHE A 60 56.44 9.18 66.22
CA PHE A 60 55.26 8.53 65.66
C PHE A 60 54.01 9.39 65.84
N ARG A 61 53.80 9.94 67.05
CA ARG A 61 52.66 10.83 67.35
C ARG A 61 52.67 12.09 66.48
N GLU A 62 53.83 12.71 66.30
CA GLU A 62 53.99 13.89 65.45
C GLU A 62 53.70 13.57 63.98
N SER A 63 54.21 12.44 63.47
CA SER A 63 53.90 12.00 62.10
C SER A 63 52.42 11.63 61.92
N LEU A 64 51.78 10.99 62.90
CA LEU A 64 50.35 10.70 62.88
C LEU A 64 49.51 11.98 62.85
N GLN A 65 49.89 13.00 63.64
CA GLN A 65 49.21 14.28 63.65
C GLN A 65 49.36 15.02 62.32
N ASN A 66 50.54 14.99 61.71
CA ASN A 66 50.76 15.58 60.39
C ASN A 66 49.95 14.87 59.31
N TRP A 67 49.96 13.53 59.29
CA TRP A 67 49.13 12.76 58.36
C TRP A 67 47.64 13.09 58.53
N GLY A 68 47.14 13.14 59.77
CA GLY A 68 45.75 13.52 60.05
C GLY A 68 45.36 14.91 59.54
N ASN A 69 46.30 15.87 59.56
CA ASN A 69 46.07 17.23 59.04
C ASN A 69 46.07 17.30 57.50
N GLU A 70 46.69 16.34 56.81
CA GLU A 70 46.78 16.30 55.34
C GLU A 70 45.58 15.60 54.67
N ILE A 71 44.85 14.74 55.40
CA ILE A 71 43.67 14.01 54.89
C ILE A 71 42.62 14.92 54.23
N PRO A 72 42.20 16.06 54.82
CA PRO A 72 41.18 16.91 54.21
C PRO A 72 41.62 17.48 52.85
N SER A 73 42.89 17.84 52.71
CA SER A 73 43.43 18.33 51.44
C SER A 73 43.50 17.25 50.37
N GLN A 74 43.94 16.03 50.74
CA GLN A 74 43.99 14.89 49.82
C GLN A 74 42.58 14.52 49.34
N LEU A 75 41.60 14.49 50.24
CA LEU A 75 40.20 14.20 49.90
C LEU A 75 39.61 15.25 48.95
N GLN A 76 39.95 16.53 49.11
CA GLN A 76 39.52 17.57 48.17
C GLN A 76 40.17 17.43 46.78
N GLU A 77 41.42 16.97 46.68
CA GLU A 77 42.06 16.72 45.39
C GLU A 77 41.45 15.53 44.66
N GLU A 78 41.15 14.45 45.39
CA GLU A 78 40.48 13.26 44.85
C GLU A 78 39.07 13.59 44.34
N ILE A 79 38.28 14.37 45.10
CA ILE A 79 36.95 14.83 44.64
C ILE A 79 37.05 15.69 43.37
N LYS A 80 38.08 16.54 43.24
CA LYS A 80 38.26 17.37 42.03
C LYS A 80 38.61 16.55 40.79
N ARG A 81 39.27 15.41 40.99
CA ARG A 81 39.69 14.49 39.93
C ARG A 81 38.66 13.43 39.60
N LEU A 82 37.61 13.29 40.42
CA LEU A 82 36.57 12.28 40.29
C LEU A 82 36.02 12.16 38.86
N SER A 83 36.20 10.97 38.32
CA SER A 83 35.77 10.47 37.02
C SER A 83 35.72 8.95 37.08
N GLU A 84 35.11 8.29 36.11
CA GLU A 84 35.10 6.83 35.97
C GLU A 84 36.50 6.18 36.16
N ASN A 85 37.56 6.85 35.67
CA ASN A 85 38.93 6.33 35.69
C ASN A 85 39.70 6.58 37.00
N THR A 86 39.16 7.41 37.90
CA THR A 86 39.83 7.83 39.14
C THR A 86 39.05 7.44 40.39
N VAL A 87 38.02 6.60 40.26
CA VAL A 87 37.28 6.07 41.41
C VAL A 87 38.19 5.10 42.17
N LEU A 88 38.21 5.20 43.50
CA LEU A 88 38.92 4.25 44.35
C LEU A 88 38.21 2.90 44.26
N ILE A 89 38.91 1.87 43.78
CA ILE A 89 38.37 0.51 43.53
C ILE A 89 37.79 -0.12 44.81
N ASP A 90 38.30 0.28 45.98
CA ASP A 90 37.84 -0.20 47.29
C ASP A 90 36.49 0.42 47.74
N LEU A 91 35.99 1.42 47.00
CA LEU A 91 34.70 2.07 47.22
C LEU A 91 33.73 1.62 46.11
N ASP A 92 32.64 0.95 46.49
CA ASP A 92 31.63 0.35 45.58
C ASP A 92 30.71 1.41 44.90
N PHE A 93 31.32 2.39 44.22
CA PHE A 93 30.64 3.55 43.61
C PHE A 93 30.93 3.69 42.11
N GLN A 94 31.68 2.75 41.51
CA GLN A 94 32.10 2.85 40.10
C GLN A 94 30.91 2.85 39.13
N GLU A 95 29.93 1.96 39.35
CA GLU A 95 28.71 1.87 38.52
C GLU A 95 27.89 3.16 38.58
N GLN A 96 27.70 3.72 39.78
CA GLN A 96 26.93 4.95 39.99
C GLN A 96 27.58 6.18 39.33
N ILE A 97 28.92 6.25 39.33
CA ILE A 97 29.66 7.32 38.65
C ILE A 97 29.55 7.16 37.14
N GLN A 98 29.59 5.93 36.63
CA GLN A 98 29.43 5.64 35.20
C GLN A 98 28.01 5.99 34.70
N GLU A 99 26.97 5.61 35.45
CA GLU A 99 25.59 5.99 35.15
C GLU A 99 25.39 7.51 35.11
N LEU A 100 26.01 8.24 36.05
CA LEU A 100 25.94 9.69 36.10
C LEU A 100 26.65 10.34 34.91
N GLU A 101 27.83 9.85 34.53
CA GLU A 101 28.54 10.33 33.34
C GLU A 101 27.73 10.12 32.06
N TYR A 102 27.12 8.94 31.92
CA TYR A 102 26.27 8.59 30.79
C TYR A 102 25.03 9.48 30.70
N ALA A 103 24.33 9.69 31.82
CA ALA A 103 23.14 10.55 31.86
C ALA A 103 23.45 12.00 31.46
N GLN A 104 24.62 12.52 31.86
CA GLN A 104 25.07 13.86 31.48
C GLN A 104 25.37 13.97 29.99
N ASP A 105 25.95 12.93 29.38
CA ASP A 105 26.23 12.91 27.94
C ASP A 105 24.95 12.81 27.10
N LEU A 106 23.98 12.01 27.54
CA LEU A 106 22.67 11.89 26.89
C LEU A 106 21.93 13.24 26.85
N PHE A 107 21.96 13.98 27.96
CA PHE A 107 21.34 15.31 28.04
C PHE A 107 21.92 16.31 27.03
N ILE A 108 23.24 16.26 26.78
CA ILE A 108 23.89 17.12 25.78
C ILE A 108 23.46 16.73 24.35
N GLU A 109 23.26 15.44 24.09
CA GLU A 109 22.76 14.95 22.80
C GLU A 109 21.33 15.42 22.55
N GLU A 110 20.44 15.29 23.53
CA GLU A 110 19.04 15.76 23.43
C GLU A 110 18.95 17.27 23.11
N ILE A 111 19.78 18.10 23.75
CA ILE A 111 19.84 19.55 23.46
C ILE A 111 20.28 19.81 22.02
N ASN A 112 21.26 19.05 21.52
CA ASN A 112 21.74 19.20 20.15
C ASN A 112 20.71 18.73 19.12
N GLU A 113 20.00 17.63 19.38
CA GLU A 113 18.92 17.15 18.53
C GLU A 113 17.76 18.16 18.43
N ALA A 114 17.45 18.84 19.54
CA ALA A 114 16.45 19.91 19.56
C ALA A 114 16.80 21.11 18.65
N SER A 115 18.05 21.19 18.14
CA SER A 115 18.52 22.19 17.18
C SER A 115 18.22 23.64 17.62
N LEU A 116 18.25 23.88 18.94
CA LEU A 116 17.93 25.19 19.54
C LEU A 116 18.97 26.27 19.19
N PHE A 117 20.22 25.85 18.93
CA PHE A 117 21.33 26.75 18.60
C PHE A 117 21.91 26.42 17.22
N ARG A 118 22.37 27.45 16.50
CA ARG A 118 23.05 27.28 15.19
C ARG A 118 24.38 26.52 15.26
N LYS A 119 24.98 26.43 16.45
CA LYS A 119 26.20 25.66 16.72
C LYS A 119 25.88 24.65 17.81
N GLY A 120 26.25 23.39 17.59
CA GLY A 120 26.09 22.34 18.59
C GLY A 120 26.96 22.59 19.83
N VAL A 121 26.46 22.13 20.97
CA VAL A 121 27.12 22.10 22.27
C VAL A 121 28.23 21.05 22.24
N GLU A 122 29.47 21.43 22.58
CA GLU A 122 30.65 20.54 22.50
C GLU A 122 30.77 19.59 23.72
N LYS A 123 31.07 18.30 23.47
CA LYS A 123 31.44 17.32 24.50
C LYS A 123 32.93 17.41 24.89
N LYS A 124 33.34 18.33 25.75
CA LYS A 124 34.76 18.41 26.18
C LYS A 124 34.98 18.66 27.66
N ILE A 125 34.63 17.72 28.55
CA ILE A 125 35.04 17.82 29.96
C ILE A 125 35.30 16.45 30.62
N LEU A 126 36.47 16.34 31.27
CA LEU A 126 37.05 15.09 31.79
C LEU A 126 36.68 14.71 33.25
N THR A 127 36.02 15.59 34.04
CA THR A 127 35.67 15.29 35.46
C THR A 127 34.26 15.73 35.83
N ILE A 128 33.62 14.99 36.76
CA ILE A 128 32.22 15.23 37.21
C ILE A 128 31.98 16.68 37.68
N PRO A 129 32.82 17.29 38.53
CA PRO A 129 32.56 18.66 39.01
C PRO A 129 32.63 19.71 37.90
N LYS A 130 33.43 19.48 36.86
CA LYS A 130 33.53 20.39 35.72
C LYS A 130 32.33 20.20 34.79
N ARG A 131 31.85 18.96 34.59
CA ARG A 131 30.65 18.67 33.79
C ARG A 131 29.42 19.34 34.41
N GLN A 132 29.26 19.25 35.73
CA GLN A 132 28.17 19.90 36.45
C GLN A 132 28.15 21.43 36.21
N LYS A 133 29.29 22.11 36.42
CA LYS A 133 29.38 23.57 36.20
C LYS A 133 29.05 24.00 34.77
N TYR A 134 29.38 23.15 33.80
CA TYR A 134 29.06 23.43 32.41
C TYR A 134 27.56 23.32 32.14
N LEU A 135 26.92 22.27 32.64
CA LEU A 135 25.46 22.11 32.55
C LEU A 135 24.72 23.26 33.24
N GLU A 136 25.18 23.71 34.41
CA GLU A 136 24.63 24.89 35.09
C GLU A 136 24.70 26.14 34.18
N SER A 137 25.83 26.37 33.51
CA SER A 137 25.97 27.51 32.58
C SER A 137 25.07 27.39 31.33
N LEU A 138 24.80 26.17 30.86
CA LEU A 138 23.87 25.94 29.74
C LEU A 138 22.42 26.20 30.15
N ILE A 139 22.04 25.79 31.35
CA ILE A 139 20.70 26.07 31.91
C ILE A 139 20.49 27.58 32.00
N GLU A 140 21.46 28.33 32.54
CA GLU A 140 21.37 29.80 32.59
C GLU A 140 21.19 30.44 31.20
N GLN A 141 21.86 29.90 30.17
CA GLN A 141 21.69 30.38 28.80
C GLN A 141 20.30 30.08 28.24
N LEU A 142 19.76 28.89 28.51
CA LEU A 142 18.40 28.51 28.09
C LEU A 142 17.34 29.35 28.79
N GLU A 143 17.47 29.56 30.10
CA GLU A 143 16.55 30.41 30.88
C GLU A 143 16.59 31.87 30.40
N SER A 144 17.78 32.40 30.12
CA SER A 144 17.94 33.75 29.56
C SER A 144 17.28 33.88 28.18
N THR A 145 17.46 32.87 27.32
CA THR A 145 16.83 32.82 26.00
C THR A 145 15.30 32.80 26.11
N TYR A 146 14.77 31.97 26.99
CA TYR A 146 13.34 31.88 27.28
C TYR A 146 12.78 33.21 27.84
N PHE A 147 13.50 33.86 28.74
CA PHE A 147 13.06 35.10 29.36
C PHE A 147 13.02 36.29 28.39
N HIS A 148 13.97 36.36 27.44
CA HIS A 148 14.10 37.50 26.53
C HIS A 148 13.29 37.37 25.23
N LEU A 149 12.95 36.16 24.78
CA LEU A 149 12.12 35.93 23.59
C LEU A 149 10.64 35.84 23.94
N LYS A 150 9.92 36.97 23.82
CA LYS A 150 8.45 36.96 23.82
C LYS A 150 7.94 36.21 22.59
N ASP A 151 6.96 35.33 22.79
CA ASP A 151 6.39 34.45 21.76
C ASP A 151 7.41 33.51 21.11
N PHE A 152 8.31 32.95 21.93
CA PHE A 152 9.34 31.99 21.49
C PHE A 152 8.75 30.86 20.64
N ASP A 153 7.59 30.32 21.00
CA ASP A 153 6.95 29.21 20.26
C ASP A 153 6.69 29.58 18.79
N LEU A 154 6.08 30.76 18.55
CA LEU A 154 5.78 31.25 17.21
C LEU A 154 7.04 31.60 16.43
N TYR A 155 8.02 32.20 17.10
CA TYR A 155 9.31 32.51 16.49
C TYR A 155 10.06 31.25 16.06
N TYR A 156 10.12 30.24 16.93
CA TYR A 156 10.82 28.99 16.71
C TYR A 156 10.20 28.18 15.59
N GLU A 157 8.87 28.04 15.57
CA GLU A 157 8.16 27.37 14.47
C GLU A 157 8.47 28.03 13.12
N TRP A 158 8.51 29.35 13.08
CA TRP A 158 8.74 30.08 11.83
C TRP A 158 10.22 30.04 11.41
N GLU A 159 11.18 30.19 12.32
CA GLU A 159 12.60 30.09 11.99
C GLU A 159 12.94 28.67 11.50
N ARG A 160 12.41 27.63 12.16
CA ARG A 160 12.59 26.23 11.75
C ARG A 160 12.06 25.99 10.34
N HIS A 161 10.83 26.40 10.05
CA HIS A 161 10.27 26.23 8.71
C HIS A 161 11.05 27.05 7.66
N TRP A 162 11.42 28.29 7.97
CA TRP A 162 12.20 29.14 7.06
C TRP A 162 13.59 28.56 6.71
N LEU A 163 14.26 27.95 7.68
CA LEU A 163 15.55 27.28 7.48
C LEU A 163 15.42 26.05 6.57
N LEU A 164 14.30 25.34 6.63
CA LEU A 164 14.02 24.17 5.78
C LEU A 164 13.58 24.53 4.35
N CYS A 165 13.06 25.74 4.11
CA CYS A 165 12.66 26.17 2.77
C CYS A 165 13.83 26.33 1.78
N THR A 166 13.58 25.95 0.53
CA THR A 166 14.40 26.23 -0.66
C THR A 166 14.36 27.72 -1.06
N ASP A 167 15.28 28.16 -1.93
CA ASP A 167 15.35 29.56 -2.37
C ASP A 167 14.10 30.03 -3.15
N ASN A 168 13.47 29.12 -3.90
CA ASN A 168 12.22 29.40 -4.61
C ASN A 168 11.06 29.60 -3.63
N GLU A 169 10.94 28.72 -2.63
CA GLU A 169 9.90 28.82 -1.59
C GLU A 169 10.07 30.11 -0.77
N ARG A 170 11.30 30.44 -0.37
CA ARG A 170 11.59 31.71 0.32
C ARG A 170 11.20 32.92 -0.53
N SER A 171 11.39 32.85 -1.84
CA SER A 171 10.98 33.92 -2.77
C SER A 171 9.46 34.07 -2.85
N ILE A 172 8.72 32.96 -2.86
CA ILE A 172 7.24 32.95 -2.82
C ILE A 172 6.75 33.53 -1.49
N VAL A 173 7.28 33.08 -0.36
CA VAL A 173 6.93 33.58 0.98
C VAL A 173 7.19 35.07 1.09
N ARG A 174 8.35 35.56 0.62
CA ARG A 174 8.65 37.01 0.57
C ARG A 174 7.63 37.78 -0.29
N ALA A 175 7.21 37.22 -1.43
CA ALA A 175 6.21 37.84 -2.29
C ALA A 175 4.84 37.92 -1.59
N LEU A 176 4.42 36.86 -0.90
CA LEU A 176 3.16 36.84 -0.13
C LEU A 176 3.19 37.82 1.05
N ILE A 177 4.30 37.89 1.79
CA ILE A 177 4.51 38.87 2.87
C ILE A 177 4.40 40.30 2.33
N LYS A 178 4.98 40.56 1.14
CA LYS A 178 4.93 41.88 0.50
C LYS A 178 3.53 42.24 0.01
N ALA A 179 2.83 41.27 -0.59
CA ALA A 179 1.50 41.47 -1.15
C ALA A 179 0.40 41.62 -0.08
N ARG A 180 0.61 41.05 1.12
CA ARG A 180 -0.34 41.07 2.25
C ARG A 180 -1.77 40.68 1.85
N PRO A 181 -1.99 39.55 1.15
CA PRO A 181 -3.35 39.12 0.83
C PRO A 181 -4.10 38.72 2.11
N PRO A 182 -5.43 38.88 2.17
CA PRO A 182 -6.23 38.46 3.31
C PRO A 182 -6.23 36.94 3.50
N VAL A 183 -6.10 36.18 2.40
CA VAL A 183 -5.97 34.72 2.40
C VAL A 183 -4.81 34.33 1.50
N TRP A 184 -3.71 33.87 2.11
CA TRP A 184 -2.47 33.57 1.39
C TRP A 184 -2.62 32.42 0.40
N GLU A 185 -3.35 31.37 0.79
CA GLU A 185 -3.57 30.19 -0.04
C GLU A 185 -4.31 30.52 -1.35
N ALA A 186 -5.42 31.26 -1.25
CA ALA A 186 -6.21 31.65 -2.42
C ALA A 186 -5.38 32.54 -3.36
N ALA A 187 -4.64 33.51 -2.82
CA ALA A 187 -3.80 34.39 -3.61
C ALA A 187 -2.68 33.63 -4.36
N PHE A 188 -2.04 32.66 -3.68
CA PHE A 188 -1.03 31.81 -4.31
C PHE A 188 -1.63 30.94 -5.41
N LYS A 189 -2.76 30.26 -5.14
CA LYS A 189 -3.46 29.41 -6.13
C LYS A 189 -3.84 30.21 -7.39
N SER A 190 -4.43 31.39 -7.23
CA SER A 190 -4.80 32.25 -8.36
C SER A 190 -3.59 32.73 -9.16
N TRP A 191 -2.52 33.17 -8.49
CA TRP A 191 -1.29 33.60 -9.15
C TRP A 191 -0.64 32.47 -9.94
N TYR A 192 -0.53 31.29 -9.33
CA TYR A 192 0.01 30.09 -9.96
C TYR A 192 -0.81 29.67 -11.19
N LEU A 193 -2.13 29.57 -11.04
CA LEU A 193 -3.04 29.20 -12.14
C LEU A 193 -2.97 30.19 -13.30
N TYR A 194 -2.96 31.50 -13.02
CA TYR A 194 -2.83 32.52 -14.05
C TYR A 194 -1.52 32.38 -14.82
N TYR A 195 -0.40 32.19 -14.13
CA TYR A 195 0.90 32.05 -14.76
C TYR A 195 1.02 30.75 -15.56
N PHE A 196 0.46 29.66 -15.04
CA PHE A 196 0.44 28.37 -15.73
C PHE A 196 -0.42 28.41 -16.99
N LEU A 197 -1.63 28.96 -16.91
CA LEU A 197 -2.56 29.06 -18.04
C LEU A 197 -2.03 30.02 -19.11
N SER A 198 -1.44 31.15 -18.71
CA SER A 198 -0.85 32.11 -19.66
C SER A 198 0.36 31.55 -20.41
N LYS A 199 1.19 30.73 -19.76
CA LYS A 199 2.34 30.06 -20.40
C LYS A 199 1.97 28.90 -21.31
N ASN A 200 0.93 28.14 -20.98
CA ASN A 200 0.52 26.95 -21.71
C ASN A 200 -0.64 27.19 -22.69
N TYR A 201 -1.01 28.45 -22.93
CA TYR A 201 -2.07 28.81 -23.86
C TYR A 201 -1.63 28.53 -25.31
N ASN A 202 -2.36 27.66 -26.02
CA ASN A 202 -2.14 27.38 -27.43
C ASN A 202 -3.26 28.03 -28.27
N GLN A 203 -2.88 28.98 -29.14
CA GLN A 203 -3.83 29.65 -30.05
C GLN A 203 -4.45 28.71 -31.09
N ASN A 204 -3.83 27.57 -31.37
CA ASN A 204 -4.35 26.58 -32.33
C ASN A 204 -5.41 25.67 -31.71
N LEU A 205 -5.67 25.78 -30.40
CA LEU A 205 -6.87 25.20 -29.80
C LEU A 205 -8.07 26.04 -30.24
N VAL A 206 -8.67 25.65 -31.36
CA VAL A 206 -9.99 26.16 -31.76
C VAL A 206 -10.93 25.88 -30.59
N SER A 207 -11.56 26.91 -30.01
CA SER A 207 -12.70 26.69 -29.13
C SER A 207 -13.73 26.01 -30.01
N PRO A 208 -14.01 24.70 -29.85
CA PRO A 208 -14.93 24.03 -30.74
C PRO A 208 -16.27 24.74 -30.59
N SER A 209 -16.72 25.40 -31.65
CA SER A 209 -18.15 25.67 -31.78
C SER A 209 -18.82 24.33 -32.00
N ASP A 210 -20.08 24.18 -31.60
CA ASP A 210 -20.83 22.94 -31.81
C ASP A 210 -20.79 22.50 -33.29
N ASP A 211 -20.80 23.48 -34.21
CA ASP A 211 -20.64 23.27 -35.64
C ASP A 211 -19.32 22.57 -36.03
N ALA A 212 -18.20 22.90 -35.39
CA ALA A 212 -16.90 22.33 -35.72
C ALA A 212 -16.78 20.85 -35.28
N MET A 213 -17.45 20.46 -34.19
CA MET A 213 -17.50 19.06 -33.75
C MET A 213 -18.36 18.21 -34.70
N ALA A 214 -19.51 18.76 -35.13
CA ALA A 214 -20.38 18.12 -36.11
C ALA A 214 -19.68 17.93 -37.46
N ASP A 215 -18.99 18.95 -37.96
CA ASP A 215 -18.23 18.89 -39.21
C ASP A 215 -17.12 17.81 -39.15
N TYR A 216 -16.36 17.77 -38.05
CA TYR A 216 -15.33 16.75 -37.85
C TYR A 216 -15.91 15.32 -37.82
N SER A 217 -17.03 15.13 -37.11
CA SER A 217 -17.70 13.83 -37.02
C SER A 217 -18.16 13.34 -38.40
N LEU A 218 -18.74 14.24 -39.21
CA LEU A 218 -19.18 13.95 -40.57
C LEU A 218 -18.00 13.56 -41.48
N ASP A 219 -16.93 14.36 -41.47
CA ASP A 219 -15.72 14.09 -42.26
C ASP A 219 -15.09 12.74 -41.87
N HIS A 220 -15.04 12.44 -40.57
CA HIS A 220 -14.54 11.17 -40.07
C HIS A 220 -15.40 9.98 -40.53
N GLN A 221 -16.72 10.11 -40.49
CA GLN A 221 -17.65 9.07 -40.98
C GLN A 221 -17.47 8.78 -42.47
N VAL A 222 -17.16 9.80 -43.28
CA VAL A 222 -16.88 9.63 -44.72
C VAL A 222 -15.51 9.00 -44.96
N LEU A 223 -14.48 9.42 -44.22
CA LEU A 223 -13.11 8.95 -44.40
C LEU A 223 -12.91 7.49 -43.97
N ARG A 224 -13.52 7.08 -42.85
CA ARG A 224 -13.36 5.75 -42.25
C ARG A 224 -13.54 4.58 -43.24
N PRO A 225 -14.64 4.47 -44.02
CA PRO A 225 -14.80 3.39 -44.98
C PRO A 225 -13.80 3.45 -46.16
N MET A 226 -13.34 4.64 -46.54
CA MET A 226 -12.32 4.80 -47.58
C MET A 226 -10.96 4.28 -47.11
N LEU A 227 -10.61 4.52 -45.84
CA LEU A 227 -9.39 4.00 -45.22
C LEU A 227 -9.39 2.47 -45.19
N LEU A 228 -10.50 1.84 -44.77
CA LEU A 228 -10.61 0.37 -44.71
C LEU A 228 -10.35 -0.28 -46.08
N ARG A 229 -10.97 0.24 -47.15
CA ARG A 229 -10.75 -0.27 -48.52
C ARG A 229 -9.30 -0.11 -48.96
N GLN A 230 -8.66 1.01 -48.62
CA GLN A 230 -7.28 1.26 -48.98
C GLN A 230 -6.31 0.33 -48.22
N ILE A 231 -6.59 0.07 -46.93
CA ILE A 231 -5.84 -0.87 -46.10
C ILE A 231 -5.94 -2.28 -46.69
N GLU A 232 -7.15 -2.75 -47.00
CA GLU A 232 -7.39 -4.05 -47.63
C GLU A 232 -6.63 -4.21 -48.95
N ALA A 233 -6.70 -3.21 -49.83
CA ALA A 233 -6.02 -3.23 -51.12
C ALA A 233 -4.49 -3.26 -50.97
N THR A 234 -3.96 -2.57 -49.95
CA THR A 234 -2.52 -2.53 -49.67
C THR A 234 -2.03 -3.88 -49.14
N TRP A 235 -2.75 -4.47 -48.18
CA TRP A 235 -2.41 -5.78 -47.62
C TRP A 235 -2.60 -6.92 -48.62
N ALA A 236 -3.61 -6.87 -49.49
CA ALA A 236 -3.79 -7.85 -50.54
C ALA A 236 -2.58 -7.90 -51.50
N LYS A 237 -2.05 -6.72 -51.88
CA LYS A 237 -0.84 -6.62 -52.73
C LYS A 237 0.40 -7.17 -52.02
N LEU A 238 0.62 -6.83 -50.75
CA LEU A 238 1.74 -7.34 -49.96
C LEU A 238 1.66 -8.87 -49.83
N ARG A 239 0.49 -9.39 -49.48
CA ARG A 239 0.25 -10.82 -49.31
C ARG A 239 0.58 -11.62 -50.58
N ASP A 240 0.14 -11.13 -51.74
CA ASP A 240 0.41 -11.79 -53.02
C ASP A 240 1.91 -11.88 -53.34
N VAL A 241 2.69 -10.85 -53.01
CA VAL A 241 4.14 -10.82 -53.22
C VAL A 241 4.83 -11.87 -52.34
N HIS A 242 4.53 -11.87 -51.04
CA HIS A 242 5.18 -12.76 -50.08
C HIS A 242 4.73 -14.22 -50.22
N PHE A 243 3.46 -14.49 -50.56
CA PHE A 243 3.01 -15.86 -50.86
C PHE A 243 3.63 -16.43 -52.13
N LYS A 244 3.84 -15.61 -53.17
CA LYS A 244 4.58 -16.06 -54.37
C LYS A 244 6.03 -16.42 -54.03
N ALA A 245 6.69 -15.63 -53.18
CA ALA A 245 8.04 -15.92 -52.71
C ALA A 245 8.08 -17.20 -51.84
N LEU A 246 7.14 -17.35 -50.90
CA LEU A 246 7.05 -18.53 -50.03
C LEU A 246 6.79 -19.81 -50.83
N LYS A 247 5.87 -19.78 -51.80
CA LYS A 247 5.60 -20.92 -52.69
C LYS A 247 6.83 -21.38 -53.47
N LYS A 248 7.73 -20.44 -53.81
CA LYS A 248 8.99 -20.73 -54.52
C LYS A 248 10.06 -21.30 -53.58
N ASN A 249 10.18 -20.76 -52.37
CA ASN A 249 11.28 -21.07 -51.45
C ASN A 249 10.98 -22.24 -50.51
N ASN A 250 9.72 -22.39 -50.08
CA ASN A 250 9.27 -23.44 -49.16
C ASN A 250 7.83 -23.84 -49.48
N LYS A 251 7.68 -24.80 -50.40
CA LYS A 251 6.37 -25.27 -50.89
C LYS A 251 5.56 -25.96 -49.79
N GLU A 252 6.21 -26.66 -48.88
CA GLU A 252 5.58 -27.34 -47.75
C GLU A 252 4.96 -26.32 -46.79
N ALA A 253 5.73 -25.32 -46.36
CA ALA A 253 5.21 -24.24 -45.52
C ALA A 253 4.04 -23.48 -46.19
N TYR A 254 4.14 -23.19 -47.48
CA TYR A 254 3.04 -22.58 -48.23
C TYR A 254 1.76 -23.43 -48.21
N GLN A 255 1.87 -24.75 -48.41
CA GLN A 255 0.72 -25.65 -48.39
C GLN A 255 0.09 -25.76 -47.01
N THR A 256 0.91 -25.81 -45.96
CA THR A 256 0.44 -25.87 -44.56
C THR A 256 -0.29 -24.59 -44.15
N ILE A 257 0.25 -23.41 -44.46
CA ILE A 257 -0.35 -22.12 -44.06
C ILE A 257 -1.61 -21.78 -44.86
N THR A 258 -1.69 -22.24 -46.11
CA THR A 258 -2.85 -21.96 -47.00
C THR A 258 -3.90 -23.07 -47.00
N ALA A 259 -3.76 -24.10 -46.14
CA ALA A 259 -4.69 -25.20 -46.06
C ALA A 259 -6.08 -24.72 -45.58
N LYS A 260 -7.14 -25.09 -46.32
CA LYS A 260 -8.53 -24.71 -45.99
C LYS A 260 -9.11 -25.44 -44.77
N LYS A 261 -8.54 -26.58 -44.39
CA LYS A 261 -8.90 -27.35 -43.20
C LYS A 261 -7.63 -27.82 -42.52
N TRP A 262 -7.44 -27.40 -41.28
CA TRP A 262 -6.44 -27.96 -40.40
C TRP A 262 -6.98 -29.27 -39.86
N ASP A 263 -6.35 -30.40 -40.17
CA ASP A 263 -6.72 -31.65 -39.52
C ASP A 263 -6.08 -31.68 -38.13
N ILE A 264 -6.86 -31.27 -37.13
CA ILE A 264 -6.42 -31.22 -35.72
C ILE A 264 -6.25 -32.65 -35.16
N SER A 265 -6.74 -33.67 -35.87
CA SER A 265 -6.77 -35.06 -35.41
C SER A 265 -5.50 -35.87 -35.70
N GLU A 266 -4.62 -35.39 -36.60
CA GLU A 266 -3.32 -36.01 -36.82
C GLU A 266 -2.25 -35.35 -35.94
N LYS A 267 -1.95 -35.99 -34.81
CA LYS A 267 -0.74 -35.84 -33.98
C LYS A 267 -0.04 -34.50 -34.18
N SER A 268 -0.47 -33.45 -33.47
CA SER A 268 0.23 -32.16 -33.24
C SER A 268 1.66 -32.14 -33.78
N ALA A 269 1.80 -32.06 -35.11
CA ALA A 269 3.10 -32.02 -35.74
C ALA A 269 3.65 -30.69 -35.27
N ASN A 270 4.79 -30.71 -34.58
CA ASN A 270 5.36 -29.51 -34.03
C ASN A 270 5.43 -28.47 -35.16
N LEU A 271 4.57 -27.44 -35.13
CA LEU A 271 4.44 -26.47 -36.22
C LEU A 271 5.51 -25.40 -36.10
N LEU A 272 6.15 -25.30 -34.94
CA LEU A 272 7.23 -24.39 -34.64
C LEU A 272 8.37 -24.42 -35.67
N PRO A 273 8.89 -25.58 -36.14
CA PRO A 273 9.92 -25.64 -37.17
C PRO A 273 9.44 -25.13 -38.54
N ILE A 274 8.17 -25.35 -38.89
CA ILE A 274 7.60 -24.83 -40.13
C ILE A 274 7.45 -23.32 -39.99
N TRP A 275 6.91 -22.84 -38.88
CA TRP A 275 6.72 -21.43 -38.57
C TRP A 275 8.05 -20.66 -38.54
N SER A 276 9.08 -21.17 -37.85
CA SER A 276 10.39 -20.53 -37.80
C SER A 276 11.03 -20.41 -39.19
N SER A 277 10.80 -21.39 -40.08
CA SER A 277 11.32 -21.36 -41.45
C SER A 277 10.62 -20.34 -42.38
N CYS A 278 9.45 -19.83 -42.00
CA CYS A 278 8.65 -18.94 -42.83
C CYS A 278 8.12 -17.70 -42.08
N PHE A 279 8.71 -17.39 -40.93
CA PHE A 279 8.23 -16.37 -40.01
C PHE A 279 8.15 -14.99 -40.67
N ASP A 280 9.17 -14.59 -41.44
CA ASP A 280 9.18 -13.34 -42.23
C ASP A 280 8.01 -13.26 -43.22
N ALA A 281 7.66 -14.38 -43.85
CA ALA A 281 6.55 -14.41 -44.80
C ALA A 281 5.20 -14.28 -44.09
N ILE A 282 5.06 -14.84 -42.88
CA ILE A 282 3.85 -14.75 -42.07
C ILE A 282 3.65 -13.30 -41.58
N THR A 283 4.67 -12.67 -41.02
CA THR A 283 4.57 -11.29 -40.50
C THR A 283 4.27 -10.27 -41.60
N HIS A 284 4.70 -10.53 -42.84
CA HIS A 284 4.37 -9.67 -43.99
C HIS A 284 3.03 -9.97 -44.67
N THR A 285 2.43 -11.14 -44.41
CA THR A 285 1.15 -11.56 -45.03
C THR A 285 -0.03 -11.42 -44.09
N THR A 286 0.22 -11.39 -42.79
CA THR A 286 -0.78 -11.26 -41.74
C THR A 286 -0.50 -10.00 -40.91
N PRO A 287 -1.43 -9.03 -40.87
CA PRO A 287 -1.24 -7.80 -40.09
C PRO A 287 -1.29 -8.04 -38.58
N ILE A 288 -1.86 -9.18 -38.14
CA ILE A 288 -2.09 -9.50 -36.74
C ILE A 288 -1.72 -10.97 -36.52
N VAL A 289 -0.90 -11.23 -35.51
CA VAL A 289 -0.54 -12.56 -35.04
C VAL A 289 -1.04 -12.73 -33.60
N LEU A 290 -1.82 -13.78 -33.35
CA LEU A 290 -2.34 -14.11 -32.02
C LEU A 290 -1.67 -15.39 -31.53
N ALA A 291 -1.11 -15.36 -30.32
CA ALA A 291 -0.46 -16.50 -29.69
C ALA A 291 -0.58 -16.38 -28.16
N THR A 292 -0.56 -17.52 -27.46
CA THR A 292 -0.37 -17.52 -26.00
C THR A 292 1.04 -17.06 -25.66
N THR A 293 1.26 -16.53 -24.46
CA THR A 293 2.58 -16.04 -24.02
C THR A 293 3.67 -17.10 -24.16
N SER A 294 3.35 -18.37 -23.85
CA SER A 294 4.26 -19.50 -24.01
C SER A 294 4.68 -19.75 -25.46
N VAL A 295 3.70 -19.77 -26.36
CA VAL A 295 3.94 -19.99 -27.80
C VAL A 295 4.67 -18.80 -28.42
N ALA A 296 4.30 -17.58 -28.05
CA ALA A 296 4.99 -16.36 -28.45
C ALA A 296 6.45 -16.37 -28.01
N TYR A 297 6.72 -16.75 -26.75
CA TYR A 297 8.09 -16.87 -26.25
C TYR A 297 8.89 -17.90 -27.07
N GLU A 298 8.36 -19.09 -27.29
CA GLU A 298 9.08 -20.13 -28.04
C GLU A 298 9.33 -19.74 -29.52
N LEU A 299 8.36 -19.10 -30.17
CA LEU A 299 8.46 -18.68 -31.56
C LEU A 299 9.37 -17.45 -31.75
N LEU A 300 9.35 -16.51 -30.82
CA LEU A 300 9.85 -15.16 -31.04
C LEU A 300 11.15 -14.85 -30.30
N SER A 301 11.50 -15.60 -29.24
CA SER A 301 12.72 -15.34 -28.45
C SER A 301 14.03 -15.61 -29.19
N ASN A 302 13.97 -16.26 -30.36
CA ASN A 302 15.15 -16.55 -31.19
C ASN A 302 15.50 -15.40 -32.15
N HIS A 303 14.84 -14.23 -32.03
CA HIS A 303 14.96 -13.13 -32.97
C HIS A 303 15.27 -11.79 -32.24
N ASP A 304 16.47 -11.25 -32.46
CA ASP A 304 16.97 -10.04 -31.78
C ASP A 304 16.53 -8.71 -32.43
N THR A 305 15.58 -8.74 -33.38
CA THR A 305 15.17 -7.54 -34.14
C THR A 305 13.69 -7.24 -33.93
N PRO A 306 13.31 -5.96 -33.71
CA PRO A 306 11.91 -5.57 -33.63
C PRO A 306 11.24 -5.86 -34.98
N ARG A 307 10.08 -6.51 -34.94
CA ARG A 307 9.34 -7.00 -36.12
C ARG A 307 7.89 -6.56 -36.17
N PHE A 308 7.37 -6.04 -35.06
CA PHE A 308 6.01 -5.56 -34.95
C PHE A 308 5.99 -4.09 -34.57
N ASP A 309 5.08 -3.32 -35.13
CA ASP A 309 4.90 -1.93 -34.70
C ASP A 309 4.29 -1.87 -33.29
N TYR A 310 3.42 -2.84 -32.96
CA TYR A 310 2.68 -2.93 -31.70
C TYR A 310 2.66 -4.35 -31.14
N LEU A 311 2.87 -4.47 -29.83
CA LEU A 311 2.64 -5.67 -29.03
C LEU A 311 1.49 -5.41 -28.05
N PHE A 312 0.43 -6.22 -28.14
CA PHE A 312 -0.68 -6.20 -27.20
C PHE A 312 -0.64 -7.44 -26.33
N ILE A 313 -0.63 -7.26 -25.00
CA ILE A 313 -0.74 -8.37 -24.05
C ILE A 313 -2.08 -8.25 -23.35
N GLU A 314 -3.00 -9.15 -23.71
CA GLU A 314 -4.30 -9.29 -23.06
C GLU A 314 -4.15 -10.01 -21.71
N ALA A 315 -4.97 -9.63 -20.73
CA ALA A 315 -5.04 -10.25 -19.41
C ALA A 315 -3.67 -10.40 -18.71
N ALA A 316 -2.81 -9.37 -18.79
CA ALA A 316 -1.42 -9.42 -18.29
C ALA A 316 -1.29 -9.70 -16.77
N HIS A 317 -2.38 -9.55 -16.00
CA HIS A 317 -2.45 -9.90 -14.57
C HIS A 317 -2.43 -11.42 -14.29
N THR A 318 -2.71 -12.24 -15.30
CA THR A 318 -2.74 -13.71 -15.22
C THR A 318 -1.36 -14.36 -15.21
N ALA A 319 -0.32 -13.60 -15.57
CA ALA A 319 1.04 -14.07 -15.73
C ALA A 319 2.04 -13.11 -15.09
N SER A 320 3.15 -13.63 -14.56
CA SER A 320 4.21 -12.79 -14.00
C SER A 320 4.95 -12.00 -15.08
N ILE A 321 5.54 -10.87 -14.69
CA ILE A 321 6.31 -10.01 -15.61
C ILE A 321 7.41 -10.76 -16.36
N ALA A 322 8.03 -11.74 -15.70
CA ALA A 322 9.09 -12.55 -16.28
C ALA A 322 8.66 -13.34 -17.52
N GLN A 323 7.37 -13.65 -17.66
CA GLN A 323 6.87 -14.43 -18.79
C GLN A 323 6.72 -13.61 -20.08
N TRP A 324 6.46 -12.31 -19.96
CA TRP A 324 6.19 -11.44 -21.11
C TRP A 324 7.27 -10.39 -21.36
N LEU A 325 8.11 -10.05 -20.38
CA LEU A 325 9.24 -9.12 -20.55
C LEU A 325 10.17 -9.49 -21.72
N PRO A 326 10.48 -10.78 -21.99
CA PRO A 326 11.30 -11.15 -23.14
C PRO A 326 10.68 -10.85 -24.50
N LEU A 327 9.37 -10.60 -24.56
CA LEU A 327 8.66 -10.27 -25.80
C LEU A 327 8.77 -8.77 -26.15
N PHE A 328 9.16 -7.92 -25.21
CA PHE A 328 9.20 -6.46 -25.40
C PHE A 328 10.12 -6.02 -26.54
N PRO A 329 11.33 -6.59 -26.74
CA PRO A 329 12.20 -6.21 -27.85
C PRO A 329 11.65 -6.47 -29.25
N LEU A 330 10.55 -7.21 -29.37
CA LEU A 330 9.95 -7.58 -30.65
C LEU A 330 9.09 -6.46 -31.25
N ALA A 331 8.75 -5.44 -30.45
CA ALA A 331 7.88 -4.36 -30.89
C ALA A 331 8.36 -2.97 -30.49
N ASP A 332 8.01 -1.97 -31.31
CA ASP A 332 8.31 -0.57 -31.03
C ASP A 332 7.42 0.00 -29.91
N GLN A 333 6.18 -0.46 -29.82
CA GLN A 333 5.23 -0.06 -28.77
C GLN A 333 4.60 -1.28 -28.09
N VAL A 334 4.48 -1.23 -26.76
CA VAL A 334 3.86 -2.29 -25.96
C VAL A 334 2.67 -1.73 -25.20
N THR A 335 1.52 -2.39 -25.33
CA THR A 335 0.30 -2.08 -24.58
C THR A 335 -0.11 -3.29 -23.76
N LEU A 336 -0.29 -3.08 -22.45
CA LEU A 336 -0.68 -4.12 -21.50
C LEU A 336 -2.13 -3.89 -21.08
N PHE A 337 -3.00 -4.88 -21.30
CA PHE A 337 -4.35 -4.89 -20.75
C PHE A 337 -4.33 -5.70 -19.46
N THR A 338 -4.51 -5.02 -18.33
CA THR A 338 -4.40 -5.62 -17.00
C THR A 338 -5.51 -5.13 -16.09
N ASN A 339 -5.88 -5.96 -15.12
CA ASN A 339 -6.71 -5.55 -14.00
C ASN A 339 -5.92 -5.85 -12.72
N PRO A 340 -5.34 -4.82 -12.06
CA PRO A 340 -4.52 -5.02 -10.86
C PRO A 340 -5.30 -5.63 -9.70
N SER A 341 -6.63 -5.64 -9.76
CA SER A 341 -7.48 -6.25 -8.74
C SER A 341 -7.66 -7.76 -8.93
N LEU A 342 -7.32 -8.33 -10.08
CA LEU A 342 -7.64 -9.71 -10.46
C LEU A 342 -6.41 -10.63 -10.57
N GLY A 343 -5.20 -10.17 -10.26
CA GLY A 343 -4.01 -11.00 -10.39
C GLY A 343 -2.73 -10.33 -9.87
N HIS A 344 -1.59 -10.81 -10.34
CA HIS A 344 -0.28 -10.42 -9.83
C HIS A 344 -0.03 -8.91 -9.96
N SER A 345 0.36 -8.27 -8.86
CA SER A 345 0.63 -6.83 -8.76
C SER A 345 2.04 -6.45 -9.20
N ASP A 346 2.67 -7.22 -10.10
CA ASP A 346 4.04 -6.97 -10.57
C ASP A 346 4.14 -5.73 -11.48
N LEU A 347 3.07 -4.94 -11.60
CA LEU A 347 3.06 -3.66 -12.32
C LEU A 347 4.06 -2.66 -11.73
N GLU A 348 4.42 -2.80 -10.46
CA GLU A 348 5.49 -2.03 -9.81
C GLU A 348 6.82 -2.20 -10.53
N ALA A 349 7.09 -3.40 -11.06
CA ALA A 349 8.31 -3.66 -11.81
C ALA A 349 8.36 -2.85 -13.12
N LEU A 350 7.23 -2.36 -13.65
CA LEU A 350 7.17 -1.53 -14.84
C LEU A 350 7.51 -0.05 -14.61
N LYS A 351 7.65 0.40 -13.36
CA LYS A 351 7.96 1.80 -13.03
C LYS A 351 9.16 2.41 -13.77
N PRO A 352 10.28 1.68 -14.00
CA PRO A 352 11.43 2.21 -14.73
C PRO A 352 11.11 2.65 -16.17
N TRP A 353 10.08 2.07 -16.79
CA TRP A 353 9.66 2.41 -18.15
C TRP A 353 8.65 3.56 -18.23
N HIS A 354 8.28 4.16 -17.10
CA HIS A 354 7.32 5.27 -17.01
C HIS A 354 6.05 5.05 -17.86
N PRO A 355 5.31 3.94 -17.66
CA PRO A 355 4.18 3.59 -18.50
C PRO A 355 3.06 4.62 -18.38
N THR A 356 2.47 5.00 -19.51
CA THR A 356 1.22 5.77 -19.55
C THR A 356 0.05 4.85 -19.22
N THR A 357 -0.58 5.02 -18.06
CA THR A 357 -1.73 4.22 -17.63
C THR A 357 -3.05 4.90 -17.97
N SER A 358 -3.96 4.16 -18.61
CA SER A 358 -5.36 4.56 -18.79
C SER A 358 -6.27 3.50 -18.18
N SER A 359 -7.27 3.93 -17.41
CA SER A 359 -8.25 3.04 -16.77
C SER A 359 -9.57 3.09 -17.53
N LEU A 360 -10.11 1.91 -17.87
CA LEU A 360 -11.44 1.78 -18.44
C LEU A 360 -12.48 1.91 -17.33
N LYS A 361 -13.41 2.85 -17.47
CA LYS A 361 -14.42 3.20 -16.45
C LYS A 361 -15.84 2.68 -16.73
N SER A 362 -16.02 1.96 -17.83
CA SER A 362 -17.33 1.46 -18.24
C SER A 362 -17.28 -0.06 -18.38
N TYR A 363 -18.31 -0.73 -17.90
CA TYR A 363 -18.48 -2.18 -18.00
C TYR A 363 -19.71 -2.46 -18.85
N PHE A 364 -19.55 -3.27 -19.89
CA PHE A 364 -20.65 -3.81 -20.68
C PHE A 364 -20.88 -5.28 -20.31
N GLY A 365 -22.14 -5.69 -20.10
CA GLY A 365 -22.51 -7.11 -20.01
C GLY A 365 -22.34 -7.82 -18.66
N LYS A 366 -22.46 -7.13 -17.52
CA LYS A 366 -22.44 -7.77 -16.17
C LYS A 366 -23.75 -7.61 -15.40
N SER A 367 -23.98 -8.56 -14.49
CA SER A 367 -25.12 -8.67 -13.58
C SER A 367 -25.28 -7.46 -12.64
N LEU A 368 -26.47 -6.85 -12.56
CA LEU A 368 -26.70 -5.61 -11.78
C LEU A 368 -26.69 -5.72 -10.24
N GLY A 369 -26.56 -6.92 -9.68
CA GLY A 369 -26.70 -7.16 -8.25
C GLY A 369 -25.35 -7.04 -7.57
N ILE A 370 -24.31 -7.58 -8.21
CA ILE A 370 -22.91 -7.51 -7.74
C ILE A 370 -22.25 -6.19 -8.15
N MET A 371 -22.71 -5.58 -9.24
CA MET A 371 -22.15 -4.32 -9.76
C MET A 371 -22.08 -3.18 -8.74
N PRO A 372 -23.14 -2.84 -7.96
CA PRO A 372 -23.07 -1.77 -6.96
C PRO A 372 -21.99 -2.02 -5.91
N PHE A 373 -21.83 -3.28 -5.50
CA PHE A 373 -20.79 -3.69 -4.56
C PHE A 373 -19.39 -3.55 -5.17
N GLN A 374 -19.20 -4.01 -6.41
CA GLN A 374 -17.94 -3.82 -7.15
C GLN A 374 -17.62 -2.34 -7.38
N ALA A 375 -18.63 -1.52 -7.70
CA ALA A 375 -18.50 -0.08 -7.87
C ALA A 375 -17.94 0.58 -6.62
N ALA A 376 -18.47 0.18 -5.45
CA ALA A 376 -18.03 0.69 -4.16
C ALA A 376 -16.58 0.28 -3.83
N ILE A 377 -16.13 -0.90 -4.27
CA ILE A 377 -14.76 -1.40 -4.03
C ILE A 377 -13.74 -0.82 -5.02
N TYR A 378 -14.04 -0.78 -6.32
CA TYR A 378 -13.04 -0.47 -7.36
C TYR A 378 -13.05 0.97 -7.87
N GLN A 379 -13.98 1.82 -7.42
CA GLN A 379 -14.16 3.21 -7.90
C GLN A 379 -14.28 3.37 -9.42
N SER A 380 -14.52 2.28 -10.15
CA SER A 380 -14.53 2.27 -11.60
C SER A 380 -15.89 2.63 -12.18
N LEU A 381 -16.91 2.85 -11.35
CA LEU A 381 -18.30 2.99 -11.77
C LEU A 381 -18.93 4.24 -11.14
N ASN A 382 -18.67 5.41 -11.73
CA ASN A 382 -19.52 6.59 -11.48
C ASN A 382 -20.80 6.55 -12.34
N HIS A 383 -20.96 5.53 -13.19
CA HIS A 383 -21.94 5.51 -14.28
C HIS A 383 -22.60 4.13 -14.32
N ILE A 384 -23.76 4.01 -13.68
CA ILE A 384 -24.56 2.78 -13.65
C ILE A 384 -25.83 3.04 -14.44
N SER A 385 -25.93 2.43 -15.61
CA SER A 385 -27.18 2.26 -16.36
C SER A 385 -28.08 1.24 -15.64
N ARG A 386 -29.39 1.48 -15.65
CA ARG A 386 -30.39 0.54 -15.12
C ARG A 386 -30.68 -0.53 -16.16
N PHE A 387 -30.38 -1.79 -15.84
CA PHE A 387 -31.08 -2.95 -16.40
C PHE A 387 -31.37 -3.94 -15.24
N ALA A 388 -32.07 -5.05 -15.46
CA ALA A 388 -32.74 -5.83 -14.41
C ALA A 388 -31.90 -6.27 -13.18
N THR A 389 -32.42 -6.08 -11.96
CA THR A 389 -31.88 -6.65 -10.71
C THR A 389 -31.67 -8.17 -10.86
N PRO A 390 -30.44 -8.68 -10.84
CA PRO A 390 -30.23 -10.12 -10.89
C PRO A 390 -30.49 -10.74 -9.53
N HIS A 391 -30.75 -12.04 -9.57
CA HIS A 391 -30.93 -12.88 -8.39
C HIS A 391 -29.56 -13.14 -7.74
N LEU A 392 -29.15 -12.25 -6.83
CA LEU A 392 -28.14 -12.58 -5.82
C LEU A 392 -28.87 -13.22 -4.64
N GLN A 393 -28.54 -14.47 -4.32
CA GLN A 393 -29.17 -15.22 -3.24
C GLN A 393 -28.13 -15.76 -2.27
N LEU A 394 -28.39 -15.62 -0.97
CA LEU A 394 -27.56 -16.20 0.08
C LEU A 394 -28.26 -17.45 0.62
N LYS A 395 -27.63 -18.61 0.47
CA LYS A 395 -28.06 -19.84 1.13
C LYS A 395 -27.21 -20.05 2.38
N GLN A 396 -27.76 -19.66 3.52
CA GLN A 396 -27.18 -20.01 4.81
C GLN A 396 -27.37 -21.50 5.08
N VAL A 397 -26.28 -22.21 5.27
CA VAL A 397 -26.25 -23.65 5.56
C VAL A 397 -25.48 -23.82 6.86
N ASP A 398 -26.04 -24.42 7.91
CA ASP A 398 -25.31 -24.58 9.18
C ASP A 398 -24.33 -25.77 9.15
N GLY A 399 -23.50 -25.82 8.10
CA GLY A 399 -22.51 -26.84 7.84
C GLY A 399 -21.27 -26.72 8.73
N ARG A 400 -20.67 -27.86 9.06
CA ARG A 400 -19.41 -27.92 9.80
C ARG A 400 -18.23 -28.09 8.86
N TYR A 401 -17.15 -27.36 9.12
CA TYR A 401 -15.90 -27.51 8.38
C TYR A 401 -15.00 -28.55 9.03
N LEU A 402 -14.65 -29.60 8.28
CA LEU A 402 -13.78 -30.67 8.72
C LEU A 402 -12.32 -30.28 8.46
N GLU A 403 -11.63 -29.67 9.44
CA GLU A 403 -10.29 -29.09 9.24
C GLU A 403 -9.24 -30.04 8.65
N LYS A 404 -9.30 -31.33 8.99
CA LYS A 404 -8.34 -32.33 8.49
C LYS A 404 -8.52 -32.66 7.02
N GLU A 405 -9.76 -32.60 6.54
CA GLU A 405 -10.15 -33.00 5.19
C GLU A 405 -10.30 -31.77 4.29
N GLY A 406 -10.53 -30.60 4.88
CA GLY A 406 -10.68 -29.33 4.17
C GLY A 406 -12.02 -29.19 3.45
N ILE A 407 -13.05 -29.89 3.93
CA ILE A 407 -14.37 -30.01 3.29
C ILE A 407 -15.52 -29.58 4.21
N ASN A 408 -16.67 -29.32 3.59
CA ASN A 408 -17.95 -29.09 4.23
C ASN A 408 -19.05 -29.73 3.38
N GLU A 409 -19.50 -30.91 3.80
CA GLU A 409 -20.46 -31.75 3.07
C GLU A 409 -21.83 -31.09 2.93
N ALA A 410 -22.27 -30.34 3.95
CA ALA A 410 -23.57 -29.69 3.94
C ALA A 410 -23.67 -28.63 2.82
N GLU A 411 -22.57 -27.90 2.56
CA GLU A 411 -22.53 -27.00 1.41
C GLU A 411 -22.56 -27.75 0.08
N VAL A 412 -21.90 -28.92 -0.01
CA VAL A 412 -21.93 -29.74 -1.23
C VAL A 412 -23.36 -30.18 -1.55
N GLU A 413 -24.10 -30.62 -0.54
CA GLU A 413 -25.51 -31.02 -0.69
C GLU A 413 -26.39 -29.85 -1.18
N GLU A 414 -26.23 -28.66 -0.59
CA GLU A 414 -27.01 -27.48 -1.01
C GLU A 414 -26.64 -27.02 -2.43
N VAL A 415 -25.36 -27.07 -2.81
CA VAL A 415 -24.94 -26.78 -4.20
C VAL A 415 -25.58 -27.76 -5.18
N ILE A 416 -25.58 -29.07 -4.88
CA ILE A 416 -26.23 -30.08 -5.73
C ILE A 416 -27.73 -29.82 -5.83
N ARG A 417 -28.37 -29.41 -4.73
CA ARG A 417 -29.77 -29.01 -4.75
C ARG A 417 -29.99 -27.81 -5.68
N LEU A 418 -29.18 -26.76 -5.57
CA LEU A 418 -29.26 -25.58 -6.43
C LEU A 418 -29.07 -25.92 -7.92
N LEU A 419 -28.18 -26.86 -8.26
CA LEU A 419 -28.03 -27.34 -9.65
C LEU A 419 -29.32 -27.93 -10.22
N ASN A 420 -30.12 -28.61 -9.39
CA ASN A 420 -31.42 -29.15 -9.82
C ASN A 420 -32.49 -28.06 -9.98
N GLU A 421 -32.29 -26.88 -9.40
CA GLU A 421 -33.20 -25.73 -9.54
C GLU A 421 -32.92 -24.91 -10.81
N ILE A 422 -31.78 -25.11 -11.47
CA ILE A 422 -31.42 -24.44 -12.72
C ILE A 422 -32.32 -24.94 -13.85
N LYS A 423 -33.10 -24.02 -14.42
CA LYS A 423 -34.01 -24.28 -15.54
C LYS A 423 -33.44 -23.72 -16.84
N SER A 424 -33.79 -24.36 -17.95
CA SER A 424 -33.57 -23.84 -19.29
C SER A 424 -34.59 -22.72 -19.59
N PRO A 425 -34.17 -21.48 -19.91
CA PRO A 425 -35.09 -20.36 -20.17
C PRO A 425 -35.99 -20.59 -21.39
N ASP A 426 -35.39 -21.10 -22.46
CA ASP A 426 -36.06 -21.60 -23.66
C ASP A 426 -35.62 -23.06 -23.78
N GLU A 427 -36.54 -24.03 -23.82
CA GLU A 427 -36.37 -25.51 -23.71
C GLU A 427 -35.19 -26.18 -24.48
N ARG A 428 -34.39 -25.42 -25.23
CA ARG A 428 -33.27 -25.82 -26.07
C ARG A 428 -31.87 -25.48 -25.54
N THR A 429 -31.70 -24.57 -24.58
CA THR A 429 -30.36 -24.16 -24.11
C THR A 429 -30.30 -23.96 -22.59
N TYR A 430 -29.32 -24.59 -21.93
CA TYR A 430 -28.99 -24.34 -20.53
C TYR A 430 -27.99 -23.17 -20.40
N PRO A 431 -28.04 -22.40 -19.30
CA PRO A 431 -27.01 -21.41 -19.00
C PRO A 431 -25.66 -22.09 -18.71
N SER A 432 -24.56 -21.37 -18.91
CA SER A 432 -23.25 -21.77 -18.41
C SER A 432 -23.21 -21.68 -16.88
N VAL A 433 -22.67 -22.70 -16.21
CA VAL A 433 -22.70 -22.80 -14.74
C VAL A 433 -21.28 -22.98 -14.18
N GLY A 434 -20.86 -22.08 -13.30
CA GLY A 434 -19.60 -22.20 -12.57
C GLY A 434 -19.85 -22.52 -11.12
N ILE A 435 -19.26 -23.61 -10.60
CA ILE A 435 -19.23 -23.92 -9.17
C ILE A 435 -17.83 -23.57 -8.66
N VAL A 436 -17.75 -22.69 -7.66
CA VAL A 436 -16.49 -22.21 -7.12
C VAL A 436 -16.37 -22.59 -5.65
N CYS A 437 -15.24 -23.19 -5.29
CA CYS A 437 -14.91 -23.56 -3.91
C CYS A 437 -13.64 -22.84 -3.42
N PHE A 438 -13.58 -22.49 -2.14
CA PHE A 438 -12.41 -21.84 -1.53
C PHE A 438 -11.29 -22.81 -1.14
N THR A 439 -11.51 -24.12 -1.23
CA THR A 439 -10.48 -25.13 -0.96
C THR A 439 -10.44 -26.17 -2.07
N TYR A 440 -9.22 -26.62 -2.40
CA TYR A 440 -9.00 -27.70 -3.36
C TYR A 440 -9.69 -29.02 -2.95
N PRO A 441 -9.68 -29.45 -1.67
CA PRO A 441 -10.42 -30.65 -1.26
C PRO A 441 -11.94 -30.53 -1.46
N GLN A 442 -12.56 -29.39 -1.15
CA GLN A 442 -14.00 -29.18 -1.39
C GLN A 442 -14.34 -29.28 -2.87
N ARG A 443 -13.52 -28.67 -3.74
CA ARG A 443 -13.68 -28.78 -5.20
C ARG A 443 -13.60 -30.25 -5.65
N ASN A 444 -12.63 -31.01 -5.15
CA ASN A 444 -12.47 -32.42 -5.53
C ASN A 444 -13.66 -33.26 -5.06
N LEU A 445 -14.15 -33.02 -3.83
CA LEU A 445 -15.36 -33.67 -3.31
C LEU A 445 -16.58 -33.36 -4.18
N MET A 446 -16.76 -32.10 -4.59
CA MET A 446 -17.84 -31.71 -5.50
C MET A 446 -17.77 -32.47 -6.83
N VAL A 447 -16.57 -32.58 -7.43
CA VAL A 447 -16.37 -33.34 -8.67
C VAL A 447 -16.74 -34.82 -8.47
N GLU A 448 -16.27 -35.45 -7.39
CA GLU A 448 -16.59 -36.83 -7.07
C GLU A 448 -18.11 -37.05 -6.89
N CYS A 449 -18.79 -36.13 -6.19
CA CYS A 449 -20.24 -36.18 -6.03
C CYS A 449 -20.97 -36.06 -7.38
N LEU A 450 -20.54 -35.16 -8.27
CA LEU A 450 -21.13 -35.01 -9.60
C LEU A 450 -20.89 -36.25 -10.46
N GLU A 451 -19.70 -36.85 -10.42
CA GLU A 451 -19.41 -38.12 -11.11
C GLU A 451 -20.31 -39.26 -10.63
N ASN A 452 -20.52 -39.37 -9.32
CA ASN A 452 -21.46 -40.34 -8.74
C ASN A 452 -22.91 -40.09 -9.20
N ILE A 453 -23.33 -38.83 -9.31
CA ILE A 453 -24.67 -38.47 -9.83
C ILE A 453 -24.84 -38.88 -11.31
N LYS A 454 -23.77 -38.83 -12.13
CA LYS A 454 -23.80 -39.30 -13.52
C LYS A 454 -24.09 -40.81 -13.65
N LEU A 455 -23.81 -41.59 -12.62
CA LEU A 455 -24.12 -43.02 -12.60
C LEU A 455 -25.60 -43.29 -12.29
N GLY A 456 -26.36 -42.29 -11.85
CA GLY A 456 -27.75 -42.40 -11.41
C GLY A 456 -28.74 -41.57 -12.22
N LYS A 457 -29.80 -41.10 -11.55
CA LYS A 457 -30.94 -40.39 -12.16
C LYS A 457 -30.62 -38.97 -12.65
N GLY A 458 -29.52 -38.37 -12.20
CA GLY A 458 -29.11 -36.99 -12.55
C GLY A 458 -28.29 -36.88 -13.84
N LYS A 459 -27.97 -38.00 -14.50
CA LYS A 459 -27.11 -38.05 -15.70
C LYS A 459 -27.53 -37.10 -16.81
N ILE A 460 -28.82 -37.06 -17.14
CA ILE A 460 -29.33 -36.29 -18.30
C ILE A 460 -29.14 -34.78 -18.09
N LEU A 461 -29.49 -34.28 -16.89
CA LEU A 461 -29.32 -32.86 -16.54
C LEU A 461 -27.85 -32.49 -16.53
N LEU A 462 -27.00 -33.32 -15.91
CA LEU A 462 -25.59 -33.04 -15.76
C LEU A 462 -24.84 -33.04 -17.11
N GLU A 463 -25.12 -34.01 -17.99
CA GLU A 463 -24.58 -34.00 -19.36
C GLU A 463 -25.06 -32.79 -20.16
N ALA A 464 -26.29 -32.33 -19.94
CA ALA A 464 -26.79 -31.12 -20.60
C ALA A 464 -26.05 -29.87 -20.10
N LEU A 465 -25.87 -29.72 -18.79
CA LEU A 465 -25.13 -28.61 -18.19
C LEU A 465 -23.65 -28.60 -18.63
N GLU A 466 -23.00 -29.77 -18.69
CA GLU A 466 -21.61 -29.89 -19.17
C GLU A 466 -21.43 -29.46 -20.62
N ARG A 467 -22.38 -29.82 -21.50
CA ARG A 467 -22.36 -29.36 -22.90
C ARG A 467 -22.51 -27.85 -23.04
N HIS A 468 -23.10 -27.19 -22.04
CA HIS A 468 -23.28 -25.74 -21.99
C HIS A 468 -22.25 -25.04 -21.09
N GLY A 469 -21.21 -25.76 -20.63
CA GLY A 469 -20.10 -25.18 -19.89
C GLY A 469 -20.19 -25.25 -18.37
N LEU A 470 -20.75 -26.33 -17.79
CA LEU A 470 -20.60 -26.59 -16.36
C LEU A 470 -19.11 -26.78 -15.99
N GLY A 471 -18.62 -26.00 -15.03
CA GLY A 471 -17.28 -26.13 -14.47
C GLY A 471 -17.29 -26.19 -12.94
N VAL A 472 -16.39 -26.98 -12.35
CA VAL A 472 -16.14 -27.00 -10.89
C VAL A 472 -14.70 -26.58 -10.66
N LEU A 473 -14.51 -25.45 -9.99
CA LEU A 473 -13.26 -24.72 -9.93
C LEU A 473 -12.89 -24.36 -8.50
N HIS A 474 -11.59 -24.30 -8.24
CA HIS A 474 -11.07 -23.55 -7.11
C HIS A 474 -11.10 -22.05 -7.44
N ALA A 475 -11.22 -21.18 -6.44
CA ALA A 475 -11.31 -19.73 -6.67
C ALA A 475 -10.12 -19.13 -7.47
N GLU A 476 -8.95 -19.76 -7.41
CA GLU A 476 -7.76 -19.40 -8.20
C GLU A 476 -7.90 -19.74 -9.70
N GLU A 477 -8.64 -20.80 -10.02
CA GLU A 477 -8.82 -21.33 -11.38
C GLU A 477 -9.93 -20.58 -12.14
N LEU A 478 -10.64 -19.68 -11.46
CA LEU A 478 -11.73 -18.88 -12.02
C LEU A 478 -11.25 -17.76 -12.95
N SER A 479 -9.96 -17.42 -12.91
CA SER A 479 -9.38 -16.34 -13.70
C SER A 479 -9.67 -16.53 -15.21
N ALA A 480 -10.06 -15.43 -15.87
CA ALA A 480 -10.43 -15.36 -17.29
C ALA A 480 -11.70 -16.10 -17.74
N GLN A 481 -12.48 -16.70 -16.84
CA GLN A 481 -13.76 -17.35 -17.17
C GLN A 481 -14.96 -16.52 -16.71
N THR A 482 -16.07 -16.59 -17.44
CA THR A 482 -17.34 -15.95 -17.05
C THR A 482 -18.49 -16.95 -17.17
N TYR A 483 -19.42 -16.91 -16.22
CA TYR A 483 -20.56 -17.81 -16.18
C TYR A 483 -21.88 -17.06 -16.07
N ASP A 484 -22.91 -17.56 -16.74
CA ASP A 484 -24.29 -17.08 -16.61
C ASP A 484 -24.77 -17.25 -15.16
N VAL A 485 -24.57 -18.46 -14.60
CA VAL A 485 -24.89 -18.80 -13.21
C VAL A 485 -23.61 -19.15 -12.46
N LEU A 486 -23.32 -18.42 -11.38
CA LEU A 486 -22.20 -18.72 -10.49
C LEU A 486 -22.71 -19.22 -9.13
N ILE A 487 -22.29 -20.41 -8.72
CA ILE A 487 -22.55 -20.95 -7.38
C ILE A 487 -21.24 -20.95 -6.61
N VAL A 488 -21.19 -20.19 -5.53
CA VAL A 488 -20.00 -20.06 -4.67
C VAL A 488 -20.24 -20.85 -3.39
N SER A 489 -19.52 -21.95 -3.21
CA SER A 489 -19.40 -22.65 -1.92
C SER A 489 -18.31 -21.96 -1.10
N ASN A 490 -18.70 -21.31 -0.01
CA ASN A 490 -17.77 -20.66 0.91
C ASN A 490 -16.78 -21.67 1.52
N THR A 491 -17.15 -22.94 1.57
CA THR A 491 -16.48 -24.07 2.21
C THR A 491 -16.40 -23.94 3.74
N PHE A 492 -16.07 -22.76 4.24
CA PHE A 492 -15.83 -22.53 5.66
C PHE A 492 -17.14 -22.50 6.46
N GLY A 493 -17.13 -23.21 7.58
CA GLY A 493 -18.19 -23.25 8.59
C GLY A 493 -17.57 -23.43 9.97
N THR A 494 -18.38 -23.67 11.01
CA THR A 494 -17.81 -23.87 12.35
C THR A 494 -17.06 -25.20 12.45
N VAL A 495 -15.96 -25.22 13.21
CA VAL A 495 -15.19 -26.47 13.43
C VAL A 495 -15.70 -27.27 14.61
N ASP A 496 -16.39 -26.61 15.54
CA ASP A 496 -16.91 -27.21 16.76
C ASP A 496 -18.26 -26.61 17.18
N VAL A 497 -18.81 -27.17 18.26
CA VAL A 497 -20.09 -26.75 18.85
C VAL A 497 -19.98 -25.38 19.53
N LEU A 498 -18.76 -24.92 19.86
CA LEU A 498 -18.53 -23.60 20.44
C LEU A 498 -18.59 -22.49 19.39
N GLY A 499 -18.66 -22.84 18.11
CA GLY A 499 -18.73 -21.90 17.00
C GLY A 499 -17.37 -21.33 16.62
N ASN A 500 -16.28 -22.03 16.94
CA ASN A 500 -14.95 -21.62 16.51
C ASN A 500 -14.84 -21.70 14.98
N LEU A 501 -14.14 -20.72 14.40
CA LEU A 501 -13.91 -20.65 12.97
C LEU A 501 -12.57 -21.31 12.59
N PRO A 502 -12.46 -21.86 11.38
CA PRO A 502 -11.29 -22.62 10.97
C PRO A 502 -10.08 -21.72 10.74
N LYS A 503 -8.89 -22.27 11.02
CA LYS A 503 -7.62 -21.55 10.77
C LYS A 503 -7.39 -21.26 9.29
N ALA A 504 -8.00 -22.07 8.40
CA ALA A 504 -7.90 -21.93 6.95
C ALA A 504 -8.41 -20.57 6.44
N LEU A 505 -9.27 -19.87 7.20
CA LEU A 505 -9.72 -18.52 6.85
C LEU A 505 -8.59 -17.49 6.77
N ALA A 506 -7.45 -17.74 7.41
CA ALA A 506 -6.26 -16.91 7.26
C ALA A 506 -5.80 -16.79 5.79
N ALA A 507 -6.15 -17.75 4.93
CA ALA A 507 -5.88 -17.68 3.50
C ALA A 507 -6.60 -16.49 2.83
N LEU A 508 -7.81 -16.13 3.27
CA LEU A 508 -8.57 -14.99 2.72
C LEU A 508 -7.86 -13.66 2.98
N GLU A 509 -7.12 -13.55 4.08
CA GLU A 509 -6.39 -12.33 4.44
C GLU A 509 -5.10 -12.10 3.63
N THR A 510 -4.68 -13.09 2.86
CA THR A 510 -3.54 -12.95 1.94
C THR A 510 -3.90 -12.12 0.71
N GLU A 511 -2.90 -11.62 -0.01
CA GLU A 511 -3.12 -10.93 -1.29
C GLU A 511 -3.76 -11.86 -2.34
N VAL A 512 -3.40 -13.14 -2.30
CA VAL A 512 -3.99 -14.18 -3.16
C VAL A 512 -5.46 -14.40 -2.79
N GLY A 513 -5.79 -14.49 -1.50
CA GLY A 513 -7.17 -14.64 -1.02
C GLY A 513 -8.07 -13.45 -1.33
N THR A 514 -7.55 -12.23 -1.21
CA THR A 514 -8.28 -11.02 -1.65
C THR A 514 -8.49 -10.98 -3.16
N THR A 515 -7.55 -11.54 -3.95
CA THR A 515 -7.71 -11.70 -5.39
C THR A 515 -8.81 -12.71 -5.73
N TRP A 516 -8.91 -13.83 -5.01
CA TRP A 516 -10.01 -14.80 -5.17
C TRP A 516 -11.39 -14.15 -5.03
N ILE A 517 -11.58 -13.33 -4.00
CA ILE A 517 -12.83 -12.59 -3.78
C ILE A 517 -13.10 -11.66 -4.97
N ASN A 518 -12.10 -10.90 -5.42
CA ASN A 518 -12.24 -9.99 -6.54
C ASN A 518 -12.64 -10.72 -7.85
N THR A 519 -12.03 -11.88 -8.10
CA THR A 519 -12.32 -12.73 -9.26
C THR A 519 -13.74 -13.30 -9.20
N ILE A 520 -14.16 -13.83 -8.04
CA ILE A 520 -15.54 -14.32 -7.83
C ILE A 520 -16.56 -13.24 -8.17
N LEU A 521 -16.35 -12.02 -7.67
CA LEU A 521 -17.22 -10.90 -7.99
C LEU A 521 -17.21 -10.57 -9.49
N ALA A 522 -16.06 -10.74 -10.16
CA ALA A 522 -15.88 -10.33 -11.55
C ALA A 522 -16.44 -11.32 -12.60
N CYS A 523 -16.61 -12.59 -12.25
CA CYS A 523 -16.91 -13.66 -13.21
C CYS A 523 -18.41 -13.96 -13.41
N ALA A 524 -19.30 -13.39 -12.59
CA ALA A 524 -20.74 -13.63 -12.68
C ALA A 524 -21.47 -12.70 -13.66
N GLN A 525 -22.31 -13.26 -14.54
CA GLN A 525 -23.06 -12.51 -15.55
C GLN A 525 -24.56 -12.34 -15.22
N ASN A 526 -25.29 -13.39 -14.84
CA ASN A 526 -26.76 -13.32 -14.70
C ASN A 526 -27.28 -13.64 -13.30
N GLN A 527 -26.79 -14.70 -12.65
CA GLN A 527 -27.27 -15.15 -11.35
C GLN A 527 -26.13 -15.62 -10.46
N VAL A 528 -26.20 -15.29 -9.16
CA VAL A 528 -25.20 -15.73 -8.18
C VAL A 528 -25.87 -16.32 -6.94
N PHE A 529 -25.45 -17.53 -6.60
CA PHE A 529 -25.76 -18.18 -5.34
C PHE A 529 -24.51 -18.19 -4.48
N VAL A 530 -24.62 -17.68 -3.26
CA VAL A 530 -23.56 -17.79 -2.25
C VAL A 530 -24.06 -18.78 -1.20
N VAL A 531 -23.40 -19.94 -1.10
CA VAL A 531 -23.67 -20.93 -0.06
C VAL A 531 -22.68 -20.68 1.07
N ASN A 532 -23.20 -20.35 2.26
CA ASN A 532 -22.39 -19.92 3.39
C ASN A 532 -22.70 -20.73 4.64
N SER A 533 -21.66 -21.29 5.26
CA SER A 533 -21.76 -21.94 6.57
C SER A 533 -21.19 -21.19 7.76
N ILE A 534 -20.71 -19.96 7.55
CA ILE A 534 -20.23 -19.13 8.66
C ILE A 534 -21.43 -18.48 9.34
N PRO A 535 -21.55 -18.55 10.68
CA PRO A 535 -22.62 -17.88 11.40
C PRO A 535 -22.65 -16.36 11.13
N MET A 536 -23.84 -15.81 10.88
CA MET A 536 -24.00 -14.40 10.51
C MET A 536 -23.45 -13.40 11.53
N ASN A 537 -23.55 -13.72 12.83
CA ASN A 537 -22.96 -12.90 13.90
C ASN A 537 -21.42 -12.78 13.76
N LYS A 538 -20.74 -13.81 13.25
CA LYS A 538 -19.30 -13.76 12.97
C LYS A 538 -18.97 -12.92 11.74
N ILE A 539 -19.84 -12.95 10.73
CA ILE A 539 -19.71 -12.09 9.55
C ILE A 539 -19.89 -10.62 9.93
N GLU A 540 -20.84 -10.30 10.80
CA GLU A 540 -21.02 -8.94 11.34
C GLU A 540 -19.80 -8.45 12.12
N GLU A 541 -19.16 -9.34 12.91
CA GLU A 541 -17.88 -9.03 13.58
C GLU A 541 -16.80 -8.63 12.55
N TRP A 542 -16.66 -9.33 11.42
CA TRP A 542 -15.65 -9.03 10.40
C TRP A 542 -15.76 -7.63 9.80
N VAL A 543 -16.99 -7.14 9.59
CA VAL A 543 -17.22 -5.82 9.00
C VAL A 543 -16.82 -4.69 9.96
N ASN A 544 -16.68 -4.96 11.25
CA ASN A 544 -16.19 -3.99 12.24
C ASN A 544 -14.65 -3.85 12.24
N PHE A 545 -13.91 -4.68 11.48
CA PHE A 545 -12.45 -4.64 11.41
C PHE A 545 -11.92 -4.34 10.00
N PRO A 546 -11.95 -3.07 9.55
CA PRO A 546 -11.44 -2.65 8.23
C PRO A 546 -9.99 -3.03 7.91
N LYS A 547 -9.18 -3.33 8.93
CA LYS A 547 -7.78 -3.76 8.76
C LYS A 547 -7.67 -5.17 8.12
N SER A 548 -8.70 -6.00 8.26
CA SER A 548 -8.74 -7.39 7.77
C SER A 548 -9.18 -7.42 6.31
N LYS A 549 -8.28 -7.17 5.34
CA LYS A 549 -8.64 -6.93 3.94
C LYS A 549 -9.56 -8.02 3.34
N GLY A 550 -9.30 -9.30 3.62
CA GLY A 550 -10.03 -10.43 3.05
C GLY A 550 -11.42 -10.63 3.63
N CYS A 551 -11.47 -10.93 4.92
CA CYS A 551 -12.69 -11.19 5.67
C CYS A 551 -13.57 -9.95 5.76
N TYR A 552 -13.01 -8.74 5.82
CA TYR A 552 -13.79 -7.50 5.73
C TYR A 552 -14.52 -7.42 4.38
N ARG A 553 -13.84 -7.65 3.26
CA ARG A 553 -14.46 -7.59 1.92
C ARG A 553 -15.51 -8.68 1.74
N TRP A 554 -15.16 -9.92 2.06
CA TRP A 554 -16.08 -11.05 1.93
C TRP A 554 -17.29 -10.92 2.87
N GLY A 555 -17.06 -10.49 4.11
CA GLY A 555 -18.13 -10.26 5.07
C GLY A 555 -19.11 -9.17 4.62
N ASN A 556 -18.58 -8.03 4.12
CA ASN A 556 -19.44 -6.99 3.52
C ASN A 556 -20.22 -7.53 2.32
N PHE A 557 -19.64 -8.41 1.50
CA PHE A 557 -20.33 -9.03 0.36
C PHE A 557 -21.47 -9.95 0.81
N ILE A 558 -21.25 -10.79 1.83
CA ILE A 558 -22.30 -11.68 2.35
C ILE A 558 -23.44 -10.87 2.97
N LEU A 559 -23.15 -9.84 3.78
CA LEU A 559 -24.19 -8.96 4.34
C LEU A 559 -24.95 -8.22 3.23
N TYR A 560 -24.25 -7.79 2.20
CA TYR A 560 -24.87 -7.16 1.04
C TYR A 560 -25.77 -8.15 0.28
N ALA A 561 -25.34 -9.39 0.06
CA ALA A 561 -26.15 -10.44 -0.56
C ALA A 561 -27.43 -10.71 0.24
N GLN A 562 -27.32 -10.80 1.57
CA GLN A 562 -28.47 -10.95 2.46
C GLN A 562 -29.43 -9.75 2.37
N ALA A 563 -28.89 -8.53 2.31
CA ALA A 563 -29.70 -7.32 2.19
C ALA A 563 -30.39 -7.21 0.83
N VAL A 564 -29.79 -7.75 -0.24
CA VAL A 564 -30.42 -7.87 -1.57
C VAL A 564 -31.55 -8.89 -1.53
N GLU A 565 -31.33 -10.08 -0.98
CA GLU A 565 -32.35 -11.13 -0.85
C GLU A 565 -33.56 -10.69 0.00
N ASN A 566 -33.33 -9.88 1.04
CA ASN A 566 -34.38 -9.33 1.90
C ASN A 566 -34.99 -8.01 1.39
N GLU A 567 -34.62 -7.54 0.20
CA GLU A 567 -35.06 -6.25 -0.39
C GLU A 567 -34.82 -5.02 0.54
N ASN A 568 -33.81 -5.09 1.42
CA ASN A 568 -33.51 -4.02 2.37
C ASN A 568 -32.56 -2.97 1.78
N HIS A 569 -33.12 -2.03 1.01
CA HIS A 569 -32.37 -0.96 0.34
C HIS A 569 -31.60 -0.03 1.29
N THR A 570 -32.05 0.15 2.53
CA THR A 570 -31.37 1.02 3.52
C THR A 570 -30.03 0.41 3.95
N THR A 571 -30.04 -0.89 4.26
CA THR A 571 -28.82 -1.62 4.61
C THR A 571 -27.88 -1.73 3.42
N GLN A 572 -28.40 -1.97 2.21
CA GLN A 572 -27.60 -1.95 0.98
C GLN A 572 -26.85 -0.61 0.83
N SER A 573 -27.55 0.54 0.90
CA SER A 573 -26.92 1.86 0.79
C SER A 573 -25.86 2.08 1.86
N THR A 574 -26.16 1.69 3.11
CA THR A 574 -25.24 1.86 4.24
C THR A 574 -23.91 1.11 4.03
N ILE A 575 -23.99 -0.14 3.57
CA ILE A 575 -22.80 -0.96 3.28
C ILE A 575 -21.99 -0.32 2.14
N LEU A 576 -22.65 0.07 1.05
CA LEU A 576 -21.99 0.68 -0.10
C LEU A 576 -21.32 2.02 0.26
N ASP A 577 -21.97 2.85 1.07
CA ASP A 577 -21.42 4.15 1.49
C ASP A 577 -20.23 3.98 2.42
N ASN A 578 -20.24 2.98 3.29
CA ASN A 578 -19.10 2.67 4.17
C ASN A 578 -17.88 2.20 3.35
N LEU A 579 -18.10 1.40 2.30
CA LEU A 579 -17.04 0.99 1.37
C LEU A 579 -16.49 2.18 0.57
N LYS A 580 -17.36 3.10 0.10
CA LYS A 580 -16.95 4.31 -0.63
C LYS A 580 -16.14 5.28 0.22
N LYS A 581 -16.50 5.49 1.50
CA LYS A 581 -15.82 6.43 2.42
C LYS A 581 -14.34 6.13 2.64
N GLN A 582 -13.88 4.90 2.39
CA GLN A 582 -12.46 4.54 2.52
C GLN A 582 -11.58 5.12 1.42
N HIS A 583 -12.17 5.71 0.37
CA HIS A 583 -11.44 6.22 -0.77
C HIS A 583 -11.95 7.62 -1.15
N THR A 584 -11.23 8.68 -0.74
CA THR A 584 -11.45 10.06 -1.18
C THR A 584 -11.28 10.16 -2.70
N GLN A 585 -12.36 10.42 -3.44
CA GLN A 585 -12.23 10.75 -4.87
C GLN A 585 -11.57 12.13 -5.01
N PRO A 586 -10.61 12.30 -5.92
CA PRO A 586 -10.13 13.62 -6.30
C PRO A 586 -11.23 14.32 -7.11
N SER A 587 -11.86 15.33 -6.51
CA SER A 587 -12.75 16.27 -7.19
C SER A 587 -11.95 17.07 -8.23
N SER A 588 -12.53 17.28 -9.42
CA SER A 588 -11.94 18.17 -10.41
C SER A 588 -12.01 19.60 -9.88
N ILE A 589 -10.86 20.25 -9.70
CA ILE A 589 -10.77 21.67 -9.27
C ILE A 589 -11.64 22.56 -10.16
N PHE A 590 -11.73 22.26 -11.46
CA PHE A 590 -12.59 23.00 -12.38
C PHE A 590 -14.08 22.82 -12.07
N LEU A 591 -14.52 21.61 -11.75
CA LEU A 591 -15.91 21.36 -11.35
C LEU A 591 -16.27 22.09 -10.05
N GLU A 592 -15.35 22.12 -9.09
CA GLU A 592 -15.54 22.87 -7.85
C GLU A 592 -15.68 24.37 -8.11
N GLU A 593 -14.87 24.92 -9.03
CA GLU A 593 -14.94 26.33 -9.42
C GLU A 593 -16.26 26.66 -10.12
N VAL A 594 -16.70 25.82 -11.06
CA VAL A 594 -17.99 25.97 -11.75
C VAL A 594 -19.13 25.90 -10.74
N GLN A 595 -19.11 24.91 -9.84
CA GLN A 595 -20.13 24.75 -8.80
C GLN A 595 -20.18 25.99 -7.88
N ALA A 596 -19.02 26.49 -7.43
CA ALA A 596 -18.94 27.67 -6.60
C ALA A 596 -19.55 28.90 -7.30
N ALA A 597 -19.33 29.04 -8.61
CA ALA A 597 -19.96 30.10 -9.40
C ALA A 597 -21.48 29.93 -9.52
N LEU A 598 -21.96 28.70 -9.72
CA LEU A 598 -23.39 28.39 -9.85
C LEU A 598 -24.16 28.57 -8.55
N LYS A 599 -23.54 28.33 -7.39
CA LYS A 599 -24.16 28.55 -6.06
C LYS A 599 -24.62 30.00 -5.84
N ALA A 600 -24.08 30.96 -6.59
CA ALA A 600 -24.55 32.35 -6.54
C ALA A 600 -25.91 32.57 -7.24
N TYR A 601 -26.33 31.64 -8.10
CA TYR A 601 -27.52 31.78 -8.95
C TYR A 601 -28.56 30.67 -8.72
N PHE A 602 -28.14 29.53 -8.18
CA PHE A 602 -28.98 28.35 -7.99
C PHE A 602 -28.88 27.81 -6.56
N GLU A 603 -30.00 27.33 -6.03
CA GLU A 603 -30.03 26.63 -4.74
C GLU A 603 -29.18 25.35 -4.79
N PRO A 604 -28.50 24.95 -3.70
CA PRO A 604 -27.61 23.78 -3.68
C PRO A 604 -28.29 22.48 -4.16
N GLU A 605 -29.58 22.32 -3.86
CA GLU A 605 -30.39 21.14 -4.22
C GLU A 605 -30.62 21.01 -5.74
N ARG A 606 -30.47 22.11 -6.49
CA ARG A 606 -30.63 22.14 -7.95
C ARG A 606 -29.35 21.81 -8.71
N ILE A 607 -28.22 21.82 -8.02
CA ILE A 607 -26.91 21.56 -8.61
C ILE A 607 -26.58 20.09 -8.35
N LEU A 608 -26.83 19.27 -9.37
CA LEU A 608 -26.57 17.85 -9.34
C LEU A 608 -25.11 17.57 -9.70
N GLN A 609 -24.43 16.74 -8.92
CA GLN A 609 -23.07 16.28 -9.21
C GLN A 609 -23.04 14.77 -9.36
N HIS A 610 -22.33 14.31 -10.39
CA HIS A 610 -22.12 12.90 -10.66
C HIS A 610 -23.41 12.07 -10.60
N THR A 611 -24.48 12.63 -11.17
CA THR A 611 -25.79 11.97 -11.26
C THR A 611 -25.90 11.17 -12.54
N VAL A 612 -26.83 10.24 -12.59
CA VAL A 612 -27.17 9.50 -13.80
C VAL A 612 -28.62 9.79 -14.13
N GLN A 613 -28.90 10.20 -15.37
CA GLN A 613 -30.26 10.36 -15.89
C GLN A 613 -30.41 9.58 -17.18
N HIS A 614 -31.49 8.81 -17.29
CA HIS A 614 -31.77 7.95 -18.45
C HIS A 614 -30.56 7.12 -18.89
N GLU A 615 -29.76 6.61 -17.95
CA GLU A 615 -28.54 5.83 -18.23
C GLU A 615 -27.32 6.65 -18.71
N HIS A 616 -27.48 7.95 -18.93
CA HIS A 616 -26.39 8.85 -19.26
C HIS A 616 -25.76 9.49 -18.01
N PRO A 617 -24.42 9.45 -17.90
CA PRO A 617 -23.74 10.02 -16.75
C PRO A 617 -23.54 11.52 -16.84
N ILE A 618 -24.06 12.25 -15.86
CA ILE A 618 -24.04 13.70 -15.85
C ILE A 618 -23.15 14.15 -14.70
N ALA A 619 -21.93 14.55 -15.07
CA ALA A 619 -20.94 15.01 -14.12
C ALA A 619 -21.38 16.28 -13.38
N LEU A 620 -22.07 17.19 -14.06
CA LEU A 620 -22.70 18.36 -13.46
C LEU A 620 -24.02 18.66 -14.19
N GLY A 621 -25.11 18.77 -13.44
CA GLY A 621 -26.45 19.02 -13.97
C GLY A 621 -27.17 20.12 -13.21
N ILE A 622 -28.07 20.83 -13.89
CA ILE A 622 -28.96 21.84 -13.29
C ILE A 622 -30.40 21.45 -13.54
N THR A 623 -31.18 21.27 -12.47
CA THR A 623 -32.63 21.01 -12.56
C THR A 623 -33.43 22.31 -12.60
N SER A 624 -34.55 22.30 -13.34
CA SER A 624 -35.51 23.40 -13.39
C SER A 624 -36.51 23.35 -12.23
N ASN A 625 -36.99 24.52 -11.79
CA ASN A 625 -38.01 24.62 -10.72
C ASN A 625 -39.44 24.23 -11.20
N LYS A 626 -39.66 24.10 -12.51
CA LYS A 626 -41.01 23.94 -13.10
C LYS A 626 -41.18 22.67 -13.94
N THR A 627 -40.10 21.98 -14.26
CA THR A 627 -40.03 20.84 -15.17
C THR A 627 -38.95 19.89 -14.67
N GLU A 628 -39.15 18.57 -14.81
CA GLU A 628 -38.07 17.58 -14.59
C GLU A 628 -36.91 17.70 -15.61
N ALA A 629 -37.00 18.67 -16.54
CA ALA A 629 -35.96 18.99 -17.50
C ALA A 629 -34.63 19.29 -16.79
N LEU A 630 -33.62 18.49 -17.15
CA LEU A 630 -32.24 18.63 -16.71
C LEU A 630 -31.41 19.28 -17.81
N ILE A 631 -30.57 20.21 -17.41
CA ILE A 631 -29.52 20.75 -18.26
C ILE A 631 -28.21 20.09 -17.84
N SER A 632 -27.59 19.34 -18.76
CA SER A 632 -26.28 18.73 -18.57
C SER A 632 -25.18 19.74 -18.93
N LEU A 633 -24.36 20.10 -17.95
CA LEU A 633 -23.19 20.94 -18.15
C LEU A 633 -22.01 20.05 -18.52
N GLN A 634 -21.77 19.91 -19.83
CA GLN A 634 -20.62 19.17 -20.33
C GLN A 634 -19.39 20.03 -20.20
N TYR A 635 -18.28 19.51 -19.67
CA TYR A 635 -17.02 20.26 -19.62
C TYR A 635 -15.91 19.52 -20.36
N GLU A 636 -15.09 20.32 -21.05
CA GLU A 636 -13.93 19.92 -21.88
C GLU A 636 -13.34 18.57 -21.52
N GLY A 637 -13.58 17.55 -22.36
CA GLY A 637 -12.76 16.33 -22.44
C GLY A 637 -12.62 15.51 -21.17
N LYS A 638 -13.31 15.90 -20.10
CA LYS A 638 -13.01 15.49 -18.72
C LYS A 638 -14.24 15.04 -17.94
N GLN A 639 -15.36 14.79 -18.62
CA GLN A 639 -16.32 13.84 -18.05
C GLN A 639 -15.62 12.49 -17.74
N PHE A 640 -14.51 12.19 -18.44
CA PHE A 640 -13.63 11.06 -18.20
C PHE A 640 -12.17 11.53 -18.02
N PRO A 641 -11.35 10.93 -17.15
CA PRO A 641 -10.06 11.48 -16.72
C PRO A 641 -8.93 11.25 -17.75
N HIS A 642 -9.21 11.40 -19.04
CA HIS A 642 -8.22 11.15 -20.08
C HIS A 642 -7.54 12.46 -20.51
N GLN A 643 -6.30 12.35 -20.99
CA GLN A 643 -5.52 13.48 -21.51
C GLN A 643 -5.95 13.89 -22.92
N HIS A 644 -6.75 13.07 -23.59
CA HIS A 644 -7.22 13.24 -24.95
C HIS A 644 -8.73 13.05 -25.01
N THR A 645 -9.37 13.80 -25.90
CA THR A 645 -10.82 13.82 -26.10
C THR A 645 -11.14 13.22 -27.47
N ASP A 646 -12.10 12.31 -27.51
CA ASP A 646 -12.66 11.80 -28.76
C ASP A 646 -13.88 12.65 -29.13
N TYR A 647 -13.70 13.56 -30.10
CA TYR A 647 -14.75 14.45 -30.57
C TYR A 647 -15.90 13.70 -31.27
N CYS A 648 -15.64 12.53 -31.86
CA CYS A 648 -16.70 11.71 -32.44
C CYS A 648 -17.59 11.14 -31.33
N TRP A 649 -16.96 10.62 -30.26
CA TRP A 649 -17.68 10.12 -29.10
C TRP A 649 -18.46 11.22 -28.38
N GLU A 650 -17.87 12.41 -28.17
CA GLU A 650 -18.58 13.53 -27.52
C GLU A 650 -19.81 13.96 -28.33
N HIS A 651 -19.69 14.00 -29.65
CA HIS A 651 -20.81 14.31 -30.54
C HIS A 651 -21.90 13.22 -30.49
N GLU A 652 -21.55 11.93 -30.55
CA GLU A 652 -22.51 10.83 -30.41
C GLU A 652 -23.21 10.87 -29.04
N TYR A 653 -22.47 11.15 -27.96
CA TYR A 653 -23.01 11.27 -26.62
C TYR A 653 -23.95 12.48 -26.47
N GLN A 654 -23.64 13.61 -27.11
CA GLN A 654 -24.54 14.77 -27.16
C GLN A 654 -25.82 14.47 -27.93
N GLN A 655 -25.75 13.72 -29.03
CA GLN A 655 -26.93 13.30 -29.78
C GLN A 655 -27.83 12.41 -28.93
N GLN A 656 -27.26 11.43 -28.23
CA GLN A 656 -28.02 10.54 -27.33
C GLN A 656 -28.72 11.33 -26.21
N LEU A 657 -28.02 12.26 -25.55
CA LEU A 657 -28.65 13.12 -24.53
C LEU A 657 -29.79 13.97 -25.10
N THR A 658 -29.64 14.45 -26.33
CA THR A 658 -30.66 15.25 -27.02
C THR A 658 -31.89 14.41 -27.37
N GLU A 659 -31.69 13.15 -27.78
CA GLU A 659 -32.77 12.18 -28.03
C GLU A 659 -33.60 11.90 -26.76
N GLU A 660 -32.97 12.02 -25.58
CA GLU A 660 -33.61 11.84 -24.28
C GLU A 660 -34.14 13.14 -23.65
N GLU A 661 -34.26 14.22 -24.44
CA GLU A 661 -34.74 15.53 -24.01
C GLU A 661 -33.86 16.21 -22.93
N ILE A 662 -32.59 15.80 -22.80
CA ILE A 662 -31.60 16.41 -21.91
C ILE A 662 -30.82 17.48 -22.68
N ASN A 663 -31.04 18.75 -22.35
CA ASN A 663 -30.32 19.84 -22.99
C ASN A 663 -28.86 19.85 -22.54
N THR A 664 -27.93 19.87 -23.49
CA THR A 664 -26.48 19.95 -23.22
C THR A 664 -25.97 21.37 -23.40
N LEU A 665 -25.13 21.81 -22.47
CA LEU A 665 -24.42 23.09 -22.55
C LEU A 665 -22.92 22.86 -22.35
N PRO A 666 -22.09 23.15 -23.37
CA PRO A 666 -20.66 22.93 -23.27
C PRO A 666 -19.94 24.06 -22.51
N LEU A 667 -19.11 23.65 -21.55
CA LEU A 667 -18.28 24.47 -20.68
C LEU A 667 -16.80 24.24 -21.01
N TRP A 668 -16.18 25.31 -21.52
CA TRP A 668 -14.79 25.29 -21.96
C TRP A 668 -13.90 25.94 -20.90
N SER A 669 -13.01 25.16 -20.28
CA SER A 669 -12.08 25.64 -19.24
C SER A 669 -11.19 26.77 -19.76
N ILE A 670 -10.85 26.74 -21.06
CA ILE A 670 -10.02 27.76 -21.73
C ILE A 670 -10.64 29.17 -21.68
N ASN A 671 -11.98 29.26 -21.63
CA ASN A 671 -12.73 30.51 -21.70
C ASN A 671 -13.60 30.78 -20.46
N TRP A 672 -13.69 29.83 -19.53
CA TRP A 672 -14.50 29.94 -18.30
C TRP A 672 -14.18 31.20 -17.50
N TRP A 673 -12.89 31.47 -17.26
CA TRP A 673 -12.42 32.64 -16.52
C TRP A 673 -12.67 33.98 -17.23
N LYS A 674 -12.87 34.00 -18.55
CA LYS A 674 -13.14 35.22 -19.33
C LYS A 674 -14.61 35.62 -19.35
N LYS A 675 -15.53 34.66 -19.22
CA LYS A 675 -16.97 34.85 -19.47
C LYS A 675 -17.90 34.32 -18.37
N SER A 676 -17.38 34.01 -17.17
CA SER A 676 -18.13 33.40 -16.06
C SER A 676 -19.41 34.15 -15.64
N LYS A 677 -19.55 35.44 -15.95
CA LYS A 677 -20.73 36.26 -15.63
C LYS A 677 -21.74 36.42 -16.76
N THR A 678 -21.41 35.98 -17.97
CA THR A 678 -22.18 36.27 -19.20
C THR A 678 -22.79 35.04 -19.86
N ARG A 679 -22.51 33.84 -19.34
CA ARG A 679 -22.98 32.57 -19.90
C ARG A 679 -24.07 31.97 -19.03
#